data_AF-A0A1H7CQ18-F1
#
_entry.id   AF-A0A1H7CQ18-F1
#
_cell.length_a   1.000
_cell.length_b   1.000
_cell.length_c   1.000
_cell.angle_alpha   90.00
_cell.angle_beta   90.00
_cell.angle_gamma   90.00
#
_symmetry.space_group_name_H-M   'P 1'
#
loop_
_entity.id
_entity.type
_entity.pdbx_description
1 polymer ?
#
loop_
_entity_poly.entity_id
_entity_poly.type
_entity_poly.pdbx_seq_one_letter_code
_entity_poly.pdbx_strand_id
1 'polypeptide(L)'
;MDTVKLDLALEDLAKRVKPKFTEDAVEHSLTETKFYEALGYERTGRDIRRKPKGKAGIPDALLLNSDDSIQVVVEVKKPSETLTDHVPQLRRYMVELRAPYGFLTNGTAFRLYKRNGQTIDDLESGLTKELRAADFAEFAKRTVDPLDKEHVTQRVRESQREGLPLTQADDLPSQQFLYSLGLEPGSPFAELVKTTMRLLADLQDKSTFVSGSYDFWKKVYARELDADHIPRLWKDSGALTSTSESDLYRFSFALETSYALTARLMLAKVIQDHSKGEQIAGKRSLADQLLMELERHLHPRTGDLKSNAYPEAVRELFDQYARTLFTSVYATDIFDWWRDYGAADSQNSEAFSEALAKLLLSLLRFDFSRLEGDLLGELYQQYFDPETRKALGEFYTPPAVVNFILDEVGYEGARNERLLDPATGSGTFVITALRRYLAANSQRDPVEVLRGLTEDYALVAFDVNPFAVLMAQVNFAALLVPKYAEAAKQDPDFVLRRLPIIRTDSLRQEGIENEALVKGSQKGGALFGLGFESNEITAQIELPIRAGGKLGHIVRLTFPQVEEAKRQNVVDNEREWLRALQAVFYAVEVRSQAFDRGQTLPENAHSIRTFLARAKLPEGRLSKQTEYLSPYADKVWATLKELKEEHGDGRFLKTLEDLMLGLILKHYLKYDYVVGNPPYVRIQELPEELRRYWEDYYVWVAGNFDIYIPFIERALLEAIRTAFQNSD
;
A
#
# COMPACT_ATOMS: atom_id res chain seq x y z
N MET A 1 -27.60 -10.36 -23.47
CA MET A 1 -27.47 -11.49 -24.43
C MET A 1 -28.36 -11.21 -25.62
N ASP A 2 -27.84 -11.41 -26.82
CA ASP A 2 -28.59 -11.36 -28.08
C ASP A 2 -28.82 -12.80 -28.55
N THR A 3 -30.04 -13.31 -28.34
CA THR A 3 -30.38 -14.72 -28.62
C THR A 3 -30.25 -15.07 -30.09
N VAL A 4 -30.64 -14.14 -30.98
CA VAL A 4 -30.60 -14.35 -32.44
C VAL A 4 -29.15 -14.42 -32.91
N LYS A 5 -28.28 -13.51 -32.45
CA LYS A 5 -26.85 -13.57 -32.77
C LYS A 5 -26.21 -14.86 -32.24
N LEU A 6 -26.62 -15.33 -31.08
CA LEU A 6 -26.02 -16.52 -30.47
C LEU A 6 -26.39 -17.81 -31.23
N ASP A 7 -27.65 -17.95 -31.65
CA ASP A 7 -28.06 -19.08 -32.50
C ASP A 7 -27.29 -19.08 -33.83
N LEU A 8 -27.14 -17.92 -34.48
CA LEU A 8 -26.33 -17.78 -35.70
C LEU A 8 -24.85 -18.12 -35.46
N ALA A 9 -24.28 -17.67 -34.33
CA ALA A 9 -22.90 -17.95 -33.97
C ALA A 9 -22.66 -19.45 -33.77
N LEU A 10 -23.60 -20.18 -33.17
CA LEU A 10 -23.55 -21.63 -32.99
C LEU A 10 -23.63 -22.37 -34.34
N GLU A 11 -24.54 -21.96 -35.22
CA GLU A 11 -24.64 -22.54 -36.57
C GLU A 11 -23.36 -22.33 -37.39
N ASP A 12 -22.78 -21.13 -37.34
CA ASP A 12 -21.56 -20.81 -38.07
C ASP A 12 -20.34 -21.53 -37.48
N LEU A 13 -20.28 -21.66 -36.16
CA LEU A 13 -19.24 -22.44 -35.49
C LEU A 13 -19.28 -23.90 -35.92
N ALA A 14 -20.48 -24.52 -35.93
CA ALA A 14 -20.67 -25.89 -36.36
C ALA A 14 -20.23 -26.15 -37.81
N LYS A 15 -20.35 -25.14 -38.69
CA LYS A 15 -19.90 -25.22 -40.10
C LYS A 15 -18.38 -24.99 -40.25
N ARG A 16 -17.76 -24.21 -39.36
CA ARG A 16 -16.37 -23.77 -39.46
C ARG A 16 -15.37 -24.79 -38.91
N VAL A 17 -15.69 -25.42 -37.79
CA VAL A 17 -14.75 -26.28 -37.05
C VAL A 17 -14.44 -27.54 -37.85
N LYS A 18 -13.14 -27.82 -38.06
CA LYS A 18 -12.67 -29.01 -38.80
C LYS A 18 -11.88 -29.95 -37.88
N PRO A 19 -11.87 -31.28 -38.13
CA PRO A 19 -11.19 -32.25 -37.28
C PRO A 19 -9.70 -32.00 -37.00
N LYS A 20 -9.01 -31.26 -37.89
CA LYS A 20 -7.57 -30.95 -37.77
C LYS A 20 -7.26 -29.66 -37.01
N PHE A 21 -8.26 -28.96 -36.48
CA PHE A 21 -8.03 -27.69 -35.77
C PHE A 21 -7.25 -27.93 -34.47
N THR A 22 -6.37 -26.98 -34.14
CA THR A 22 -5.73 -26.87 -32.83
C THR A 22 -6.69 -26.25 -31.82
N GLU A 23 -6.37 -26.30 -30.51
CA GLU A 23 -7.16 -25.63 -29.46
C GLU A 23 -7.29 -24.12 -29.75
N ASP A 24 -6.17 -23.45 -30.04
CA ASP A 24 -6.13 -22.04 -30.44
C ASP A 24 -7.05 -21.75 -31.64
N ALA A 25 -7.14 -22.66 -32.62
CA ALA A 25 -8.00 -22.46 -33.79
C ALA A 25 -9.49 -22.60 -33.44
N VAL A 26 -9.83 -23.46 -32.49
CA VAL A 26 -11.20 -23.57 -31.95
C VAL A 26 -11.55 -22.31 -31.16
N GLU A 27 -10.67 -21.85 -30.27
CA GLU A 27 -10.87 -20.62 -29.49
C GLU A 27 -11.00 -19.39 -30.41
N HIS A 28 -10.15 -19.30 -31.43
CA HIS A 28 -10.24 -18.24 -32.43
C HIS A 28 -11.59 -18.28 -33.16
N SER A 29 -12.09 -19.49 -33.49
CA SER A 29 -13.39 -19.66 -34.13
C SER A 29 -14.54 -19.13 -33.27
N LEU A 30 -14.52 -19.31 -31.95
CA LEU A 30 -15.52 -18.72 -31.03
C LEU A 30 -15.53 -17.19 -31.11
N THR A 31 -14.36 -16.58 -31.33
CA THR A 31 -14.24 -15.12 -31.46
C THR A 31 -14.76 -14.65 -32.82
N GLU A 32 -14.35 -15.31 -33.90
CA GLU A 32 -14.75 -14.96 -35.27
C GLU A 32 -16.24 -15.10 -35.51
N THR A 33 -16.89 -16.09 -34.89
CA THR A 33 -18.35 -16.27 -34.98
C THR A 33 -19.12 -15.34 -34.08
N LYS A 34 -18.44 -14.43 -33.36
CA LYS A 34 -19.06 -13.48 -32.41
C LYS A 34 -19.83 -14.18 -31.29
N PHE A 35 -19.46 -15.42 -30.94
CA PHE A 35 -20.10 -16.19 -29.87
C PHE A 35 -20.07 -15.43 -28.54
N TYR A 36 -18.90 -14.91 -28.14
CA TYR A 36 -18.75 -14.14 -26.91
C TYR A 36 -19.50 -12.79 -26.95
N GLU A 37 -19.51 -12.11 -28.10
CA GLU A 37 -20.24 -10.84 -28.29
C GLU A 37 -21.75 -11.06 -28.09
N ALA A 38 -22.29 -12.17 -28.61
CA ALA A 38 -23.70 -12.52 -28.44
C ALA A 38 -24.09 -12.77 -26.96
N LEU A 39 -23.14 -13.26 -26.15
CA LEU A 39 -23.29 -13.37 -24.69
C LEU A 39 -23.09 -12.04 -23.94
N GLY A 40 -22.66 -10.97 -24.63
CA GLY A 40 -22.43 -9.64 -24.07
C GLY A 40 -20.97 -9.34 -23.70
N TYR A 41 -20.02 -10.21 -24.06
CA TYR A 41 -18.59 -10.01 -23.83
C TYR A 41 -17.94 -9.50 -25.12
N GLU A 42 -17.63 -8.21 -25.17
CA GLU A 42 -17.23 -7.54 -26.42
C GLU A 42 -15.72 -7.31 -26.50
N ARG A 43 -15.07 -7.07 -25.36
CA ARG A 43 -13.67 -6.62 -25.31
C ARG A 43 -12.73 -7.72 -24.83
N THR A 44 -11.85 -8.20 -25.71
CA THR A 44 -10.74 -9.08 -25.31
C THR A 44 -9.75 -8.31 -24.42
N GLY A 45 -9.27 -8.94 -23.34
CA GLY A 45 -8.43 -8.31 -22.32
C GLY A 45 -9.22 -7.59 -21.22
N ARG A 46 -10.53 -7.41 -21.38
CA ARG A 46 -11.39 -6.82 -20.33
C ARG A 46 -12.58 -7.71 -19.97
N ASP A 47 -13.39 -8.07 -20.96
CA ASP A 47 -14.55 -8.93 -20.77
C ASP A 47 -14.19 -10.41 -20.96
N ILE A 48 -13.14 -10.67 -21.76
CA ILE A 48 -12.62 -12.01 -22.06
C ILE A 48 -11.13 -12.03 -21.71
N ARG A 49 -10.78 -12.67 -20.60
CA ARG A 49 -9.38 -12.82 -20.15
C ARG A 49 -8.84 -14.16 -20.63
N ARG A 50 -7.98 -14.14 -21.64
CA ARG A 50 -7.40 -15.34 -22.24
C ARG A 50 -6.13 -15.76 -21.54
N LYS A 51 -5.86 -17.05 -21.62
CA LYS A 51 -4.60 -17.65 -21.22
C LYS A 51 -3.41 -17.04 -21.97
N PRO A 52 -2.37 -16.57 -21.25
CA PRO A 52 -1.11 -16.22 -21.89
C PRO A 52 -0.49 -17.44 -22.58
N LYS A 53 0.08 -17.22 -23.78
CA LYS A 53 0.74 -18.29 -24.54
C LYS A 53 1.85 -18.95 -23.72
N GLY A 54 1.88 -20.28 -23.73
CA GLY A 54 2.92 -21.07 -23.06
C GLY A 54 2.75 -21.28 -21.56
N LYS A 55 1.71 -20.72 -20.92
CA LYS A 55 1.37 -21.05 -19.53
C LYS A 55 0.48 -22.29 -19.47
N ALA A 56 0.84 -23.26 -18.63
CA ALA A 56 0.02 -24.44 -18.34
C ALA A 56 -0.68 -24.29 -16.98
N GLY A 57 -1.71 -25.11 -16.72
CA GLY A 57 -2.37 -25.16 -15.41
C GLY A 57 -3.39 -24.05 -15.14
N ILE A 58 -3.69 -23.21 -16.13
CA ILE A 58 -4.72 -22.17 -16.05
C ILE A 58 -5.81 -22.38 -17.11
N PRO A 59 -7.04 -21.86 -16.87
CA PRO A 59 -8.12 -21.92 -17.85
C PRO A 59 -7.76 -21.22 -19.16
N ASP A 60 -8.31 -21.70 -20.27
CA ASP A 60 -8.05 -21.10 -21.58
C ASP A 60 -8.67 -19.71 -21.72
N ALA A 61 -9.87 -19.49 -21.16
CA ALA A 61 -10.43 -18.15 -21.00
C ALA A 61 -11.33 -18.00 -19.77
N LEU A 62 -11.42 -16.77 -19.26
CA LEU A 62 -12.38 -16.34 -18.25
C LEU A 62 -13.29 -15.27 -18.85
N LEU A 63 -14.60 -15.41 -18.66
CA LEU A 63 -15.58 -14.41 -19.04
C LEU A 63 -15.98 -13.60 -17.80
N LEU A 64 -15.80 -12.29 -17.88
CA LEU A 64 -15.88 -11.37 -16.75
C LEU A 64 -17.08 -10.42 -16.86
N ASN A 65 -17.76 -10.23 -15.74
CA ASN A 65 -18.82 -9.24 -15.57
C ASN A 65 -18.26 -7.80 -15.57
N SER A 66 -19.13 -6.79 -15.57
CA SER A 66 -18.68 -5.39 -15.60
C SER A 66 -17.84 -4.94 -14.39
N ASP A 67 -17.95 -5.66 -13.27
CA ASP A 67 -17.20 -5.46 -12.02
C ASP A 67 -15.97 -6.37 -11.91
N ASP A 68 -15.54 -6.97 -13.03
CA ASP A 68 -14.41 -7.91 -13.13
C ASP A 68 -14.69 -9.29 -12.51
N SER A 69 -15.88 -9.55 -11.94
CA SER A 69 -16.24 -10.86 -11.38
C SER A 69 -16.29 -11.97 -12.43
N ILE A 70 -15.77 -13.14 -12.10
CA ILE A 70 -15.75 -14.29 -13.02
C ILE A 70 -17.16 -14.84 -13.14
N GLN A 71 -17.72 -14.79 -14.35
CA GLN A 71 -19.01 -15.39 -14.68
C GLN A 71 -18.83 -16.81 -15.21
N VAL A 72 -17.86 -17.02 -16.09
CA VAL A 72 -17.65 -18.31 -16.76
C VAL A 72 -16.18 -18.66 -16.83
N VAL A 73 -15.84 -19.89 -16.47
CA VAL A 73 -14.55 -20.53 -16.81
C VAL A 73 -14.71 -21.30 -18.11
N VAL A 74 -13.85 -21.04 -19.07
CA VAL A 74 -13.87 -21.65 -20.40
C VAL A 74 -12.62 -22.51 -20.59
N GLU A 75 -12.85 -23.76 -21.00
CA GLU A 75 -11.80 -24.69 -21.41
C GLU A 75 -12.06 -25.16 -22.84
N VAL A 76 -11.02 -25.12 -23.67
CA VAL A 76 -11.08 -25.45 -25.09
C VAL A 76 -10.18 -26.65 -25.38
N LYS A 77 -10.67 -27.57 -26.20
CA LYS A 77 -9.97 -28.79 -26.64
C LYS A 77 -9.98 -28.94 -28.14
N LYS A 78 -9.15 -29.84 -28.67
CA LYS A 78 -9.15 -30.13 -30.11
C LYS A 78 -10.41 -30.90 -30.49
N PRO A 79 -10.94 -30.73 -31.72
CA PRO A 79 -12.14 -31.44 -32.17
C PRO A 79 -12.02 -32.98 -32.11
N SER A 80 -10.80 -33.51 -32.16
CA SER A 80 -10.52 -34.94 -32.03
C SER A 80 -10.59 -35.49 -30.61
N GLU A 81 -10.67 -34.63 -29.60
CA GLU A 81 -10.63 -35.03 -28.18
C GLU A 81 -12.02 -35.22 -27.59
N THR A 82 -12.13 -36.20 -26.68
CA THR A 82 -13.34 -36.49 -25.92
C THR A 82 -13.45 -35.52 -24.74
N LEU A 83 -14.53 -34.73 -24.70
CA LEU A 83 -14.72 -33.73 -23.65
C LEU A 83 -14.81 -34.33 -22.24
N THR A 84 -15.32 -35.55 -22.08
CA THR A 84 -15.47 -36.20 -20.77
C THR A 84 -14.14 -36.33 -20.02
N ASP A 85 -13.03 -36.53 -20.73
CA ASP A 85 -11.71 -36.72 -20.13
C ASP A 85 -11.18 -35.42 -19.48
N HIS A 86 -11.68 -34.28 -19.92
CA HIS A 86 -11.26 -32.94 -19.48
C HIS A 86 -12.21 -32.30 -18.45
N VAL A 87 -13.32 -32.98 -18.10
CA VAL A 87 -14.27 -32.51 -17.08
C VAL A 87 -13.61 -32.33 -15.70
N PRO A 88 -12.75 -33.24 -15.21
CA PRO A 88 -12.08 -33.03 -13.92
C PRO A 88 -11.25 -31.74 -13.88
N GLN A 89 -10.61 -31.38 -15.00
CA GLN A 89 -9.82 -30.15 -15.12
C GLN A 89 -10.70 -28.91 -15.02
N LEU A 90 -11.79 -28.83 -15.81
CA LEU A 90 -12.73 -27.72 -15.74
C LEU A 90 -13.35 -27.59 -14.34
N ARG A 91 -13.77 -28.71 -13.75
CA ARG A 91 -14.36 -28.73 -12.40
C ARG A 91 -13.39 -28.19 -11.34
N ARG A 92 -12.11 -28.55 -11.41
CA ARG A 92 -11.07 -27.98 -10.54
C ARG A 92 -11.03 -26.46 -10.66
N TYR A 93 -10.96 -25.94 -11.89
CA TYR A 93 -10.92 -24.50 -12.12
C TYR A 93 -12.17 -23.77 -11.61
N MET A 94 -13.37 -24.33 -11.83
CA MET A 94 -14.61 -23.77 -11.31
C MET A 94 -14.62 -23.67 -9.78
N VAL A 95 -14.09 -24.68 -9.08
CA VAL A 95 -14.00 -24.69 -7.61
C VAL A 95 -12.97 -23.69 -7.11
N GLU A 96 -11.75 -23.71 -7.66
CA GLU A 96 -10.66 -22.83 -7.22
C GLU A 96 -10.97 -21.35 -7.48
N LEU A 97 -11.54 -21.03 -8.64
CA LEU A 97 -11.93 -19.67 -9.01
C LEU A 97 -13.35 -19.28 -8.57
N ARG A 98 -14.04 -20.17 -7.86
CA ARG A 98 -15.45 -20.03 -7.43
C ARG A 98 -16.38 -19.55 -8.54
N ALA A 99 -16.08 -19.88 -9.79
CA ALA A 99 -16.87 -19.47 -10.94
C ALA A 99 -18.27 -20.10 -10.87
N PRO A 100 -19.35 -19.33 -11.11
CA PRO A 100 -20.70 -19.87 -11.04
C PRO A 100 -20.97 -20.82 -12.21
N TYR A 101 -20.34 -20.59 -13.37
CA TYR A 101 -20.53 -21.41 -14.56
C TYR A 101 -19.21 -21.86 -15.17
N GLY A 102 -19.26 -23.04 -15.81
CA GLY A 102 -18.15 -23.62 -16.54
C GLY A 102 -18.61 -24.09 -17.90
N PHE A 103 -17.75 -23.90 -18.89
CA PHE A 103 -18.02 -24.23 -20.27
C PHE A 103 -16.81 -24.97 -20.88
N LEU A 104 -17.04 -26.20 -21.33
CA LEU A 104 -16.05 -27.03 -22.02
C LEU A 104 -16.45 -27.28 -23.47
N THR A 105 -15.55 -27.06 -24.42
CA THR A 105 -15.81 -27.30 -25.84
C THR A 105 -14.62 -27.82 -26.61
N ASN A 106 -14.91 -28.54 -27.70
CA ASN A 106 -13.95 -28.85 -28.76
C ASN A 106 -14.39 -28.26 -30.11
N GLY A 107 -15.31 -27.31 -30.09
CA GLY A 107 -15.92 -26.68 -31.26
C GLY A 107 -17.02 -27.50 -31.95
N THR A 108 -17.10 -28.81 -31.70
CA THR A 108 -18.14 -29.68 -32.28
C THR A 108 -19.22 -30.09 -31.28
N ALA A 109 -18.87 -30.06 -29.99
CA ALA A 109 -19.76 -30.31 -28.86
C ALA A 109 -19.46 -29.33 -27.73
N PHE A 110 -20.46 -29.11 -26.89
CA PHE A 110 -20.35 -28.28 -25.69
C PHE A 110 -20.81 -29.10 -24.48
N ARG A 111 -20.22 -28.83 -23.32
CA ARG A 111 -20.72 -29.24 -22.01
C ARG A 111 -20.77 -28.03 -21.10
N LEU A 112 -21.95 -27.75 -20.55
CA LEU A 112 -22.26 -26.60 -19.72
C LEU A 112 -22.48 -27.05 -18.28
N TYR A 113 -21.94 -26.30 -17.33
CA TYR A 113 -21.96 -26.65 -15.91
C TYR A 113 -22.33 -25.47 -15.04
N LYS A 114 -22.97 -25.76 -13.89
CA LYS A 114 -23.28 -24.81 -12.83
C LYS A 114 -22.67 -25.25 -11.52
N ARG A 115 -22.02 -24.34 -10.81
CA ARG A 115 -21.52 -24.57 -9.46
C ARG A 115 -22.62 -24.22 -8.44
N ASN A 116 -22.91 -25.16 -7.55
CA ASN A 116 -23.80 -24.97 -6.41
C ASN A 116 -23.00 -25.22 -5.11
N GLY A 117 -22.34 -24.19 -4.60
CA GLY A 117 -21.41 -24.34 -3.48
C GLY A 117 -20.17 -25.14 -3.89
N GLN A 118 -20.02 -26.36 -3.36
CA GLN A 118 -18.92 -27.27 -3.70
C GLN A 118 -19.28 -28.33 -4.76
N THR A 119 -20.57 -28.49 -5.10
CA THR A 119 -20.99 -29.41 -6.16
C THR A 119 -21.04 -28.71 -7.50
N ILE A 120 -20.87 -29.48 -8.57
CA ILE A 120 -20.98 -29.01 -9.95
C ILE A 120 -21.97 -29.90 -10.68
N ASP A 121 -23.06 -29.29 -11.12
CA ASP A 121 -24.15 -29.93 -11.82
C ASP A 121 -23.98 -29.74 -13.34
N ASP A 122 -24.22 -30.81 -14.11
CA ASP A 122 -24.32 -30.75 -15.57
C ASP A 122 -25.61 -30.00 -15.92
N LEU A 123 -25.49 -28.85 -16.58
CA LEU A 123 -26.65 -28.06 -17.04
C LEU A 123 -27.17 -28.59 -18.37
N GLU A 124 -26.28 -28.71 -19.36
CA GLU A 124 -26.62 -29.11 -20.72
C GLU A 124 -25.40 -29.69 -21.42
N SER A 125 -25.61 -30.63 -22.34
CA SER A 125 -24.54 -31.17 -23.19
C SER A 125 -25.09 -31.63 -24.52
N GLY A 126 -24.44 -31.21 -25.62
CA GLY A 126 -24.91 -31.56 -26.94
C GLY A 126 -23.92 -31.20 -28.04
N LEU A 127 -24.23 -31.60 -29.27
CA LEU A 127 -23.51 -31.14 -30.44
C LEU A 127 -23.77 -29.65 -30.65
N THR A 128 -22.78 -28.92 -31.16
CA THR A 128 -22.90 -27.46 -31.36
C THR A 128 -24.12 -27.05 -32.19
N LYS A 129 -24.50 -27.86 -33.18
CA LYS A 129 -25.69 -27.64 -34.03
C LYS A 129 -27.04 -27.86 -33.32
N GLU A 130 -27.04 -28.60 -32.22
CA GLU A 130 -28.26 -28.98 -31.46
C GLU A 130 -28.57 -27.97 -30.36
N LEU A 131 -27.56 -27.25 -29.87
CA LEU A 131 -27.71 -26.24 -28.82
C LEU A 131 -28.40 -24.98 -29.36
N ARG A 132 -29.02 -24.25 -28.44
CA ARG A 132 -29.75 -23.02 -28.69
C ARG A 132 -29.32 -21.93 -27.72
N ALA A 133 -29.62 -20.69 -28.05
CA ALA A 133 -29.28 -19.54 -27.21
C ALA A 133 -29.86 -19.63 -25.78
N ALA A 134 -31.01 -20.30 -25.62
CA ALA A 134 -31.63 -20.51 -24.31
C ALA A 134 -30.73 -21.29 -23.33
N ASP A 135 -29.90 -22.20 -23.84
CA ASP A 135 -29.01 -23.04 -23.02
C ASP A 135 -27.90 -22.21 -22.36
N PHE A 136 -27.62 -21.02 -22.89
CA PHE A 136 -26.56 -20.12 -22.43
C PHE A 136 -27.10 -18.90 -21.65
N ALA A 137 -28.39 -18.83 -21.35
CA ALA A 137 -28.99 -17.66 -20.71
C ALA A 137 -28.28 -17.26 -19.40
N GLU A 138 -27.85 -18.23 -18.59
CA GLU A 138 -27.14 -17.98 -17.32
C GLU A 138 -25.66 -17.57 -17.50
N PHE A 139 -25.09 -17.80 -18.69
CA PHE A 139 -23.69 -17.50 -19.04
C PHE A 139 -23.50 -16.06 -19.54
N ALA A 140 -24.60 -15.33 -19.75
CA ALA A 140 -24.57 -13.96 -20.22
C ALA A 140 -23.85 -13.03 -19.22
N LYS A 141 -23.17 -12.01 -19.76
CA LYS A 141 -22.47 -11.01 -18.96
C LYS A 141 -23.44 -10.26 -18.06
N ARG A 142 -23.12 -10.15 -16.78
CA ARG A 142 -23.84 -9.33 -15.81
C ARG A 142 -23.23 -7.92 -15.75
N THR A 143 -24.11 -6.94 -15.56
CA THR A 143 -23.73 -5.56 -15.35
C THR A 143 -24.03 -5.18 -13.89
N VAL A 144 -22.99 -4.85 -13.15
CA VAL A 144 -23.06 -4.19 -11.85
C VAL A 144 -22.87 -2.70 -12.10
N ASP A 145 -23.88 -1.91 -11.78
CA ASP A 145 -23.79 -0.45 -11.73
C ASP A 145 -23.20 -0.05 -10.37
N PRO A 146 -22.01 0.58 -10.33
CA PRO A 146 -21.42 1.02 -9.06
C PRO A 146 -22.20 2.16 -8.39
N LEU A 147 -23.13 2.83 -9.08
CA LEU A 147 -23.96 3.89 -8.49
C LEU A 147 -25.29 3.35 -7.94
N ASP A 148 -25.68 2.13 -8.30
CA ASP A 148 -26.88 1.49 -7.78
C ASP A 148 -26.59 0.84 -6.41
N LYS A 149 -27.31 1.30 -5.38
CA LYS A 149 -27.13 0.81 -4.00
C LYS A 149 -27.39 -0.69 -3.88
N GLU A 150 -28.43 -1.21 -4.53
CA GLU A 150 -28.82 -2.62 -4.41
C GLU A 150 -27.80 -3.52 -5.09
N HIS A 151 -27.35 -3.14 -6.29
CA HIS A 151 -26.27 -3.84 -6.99
C HIS A 151 -24.99 -3.91 -6.15
N VAL A 152 -24.56 -2.78 -5.58
CA VAL A 152 -23.35 -2.72 -4.74
C VAL A 152 -23.53 -3.57 -3.48
N THR A 153 -24.67 -3.44 -2.79
CA THR A 153 -24.95 -4.19 -1.56
C THR A 153 -24.95 -5.69 -1.83
N GLN A 154 -25.66 -6.14 -2.86
CA GLN A 154 -25.66 -7.54 -3.26
C GLN A 154 -24.23 -8.02 -3.54
N ARG A 155 -23.46 -7.22 -4.27
CA ARG A 155 -22.12 -7.61 -4.69
C ARG A 155 -21.14 -7.73 -3.53
N VAL A 156 -21.19 -6.81 -2.57
CA VAL A 156 -20.40 -6.87 -1.34
C VAL A 156 -20.76 -8.12 -0.53
N ARG A 157 -22.05 -8.44 -0.39
CA ARG A 157 -22.53 -9.64 0.32
C ARG A 157 -22.14 -10.94 -0.39
N GLU A 158 -22.12 -10.96 -1.71
CA GLU A 158 -21.59 -12.08 -2.50
C GLU A 158 -20.10 -12.27 -2.27
N SER A 159 -19.30 -11.21 -2.33
CA SER A 159 -17.86 -11.26 -2.02
C SER A 159 -17.57 -11.82 -0.61
N GLN A 160 -18.37 -11.44 0.40
CA GLN A 160 -18.21 -11.96 1.76
C GLN A 160 -18.51 -13.47 1.85
N ARG A 161 -19.42 -14.00 1.03
CA ARG A 161 -19.78 -15.43 1.01
C ARG A 161 -18.86 -16.26 0.11
N GLU A 162 -18.47 -15.70 -1.03
CA GLU A 162 -17.79 -16.40 -2.12
C GLU A 162 -16.40 -15.84 -2.43
N GLY A 163 -15.71 -15.22 -1.47
CA GLY A 163 -14.37 -14.66 -1.67
C GLY A 163 -13.29 -15.67 -2.09
N LEU A 164 -12.46 -15.33 -3.06
CA LEU A 164 -11.37 -16.14 -3.60
C LEU A 164 -10.20 -16.25 -2.60
N PRO A 165 -9.96 -17.42 -1.98
CA PRO A 165 -8.91 -17.54 -0.98
C PRO A 165 -7.54 -17.44 -1.63
N LEU A 166 -6.69 -16.55 -1.11
CA LEU A 166 -5.30 -16.44 -1.51
C LEU A 166 -4.47 -17.37 -0.61
N THR A 167 -3.82 -18.38 -1.21
CA THR A 167 -3.06 -19.38 -0.44
C THR A 167 -1.60 -19.51 -0.86
N GLN A 168 -1.30 -19.37 -2.16
CA GLN A 168 0.05 -19.44 -2.71
C GLN A 168 0.18 -18.45 -3.86
N ALA A 169 1.35 -17.85 -4.04
CA ALA A 169 1.53 -16.78 -5.02
C ALA A 169 1.29 -17.23 -6.47
N ASP A 170 1.39 -18.53 -6.76
CA ASP A 170 1.18 -19.14 -8.07
C ASP A 170 -0.20 -19.81 -8.25
N ASP A 171 -1.05 -19.83 -7.22
CA ASP A 171 -2.40 -20.39 -7.32
C ASP A 171 -3.32 -19.55 -8.23
N LEU A 172 -4.43 -20.15 -8.70
CA LEU A 172 -5.34 -19.47 -9.62
C LEU A 172 -5.94 -18.17 -9.03
N PRO A 173 -6.43 -18.14 -7.77
CA PRO A 173 -6.87 -16.91 -7.11
C PRO A 173 -5.83 -15.79 -7.12
N SER A 174 -4.58 -16.11 -6.79
CA SER A 174 -3.46 -15.16 -6.73
C SER A 174 -3.10 -14.61 -8.10
N GLN A 175 -3.16 -15.44 -9.15
CA GLN A 175 -3.00 -14.95 -10.51
C GLN A 175 -4.13 -13.98 -10.93
N GLN A 176 -5.37 -14.23 -10.49
CA GLN A 176 -6.47 -13.28 -10.73
C GLN A 176 -6.27 -11.98 -9.94
N PHE A 177 -5.79 -12.08 -8.70
CA PHE A 177 -5.44 -10.93 -7.87
C PHE A 177 -4.39 -10.05 -8.57
N LEU A 178 -3.29 -10.66 -9.02
CA LEU A 178 -2.21 -9.97 -9.71
C LEU A 178 -2.68 -9.29 -10.99
N TYR A 179 -3.59 -9.89 -11.76
CA TYR A 179 -4.13 -9.24 -12.95
C TYR A 179 -5.06 -8.07 -12.58
N SER A 180 -6.02 -8.30 -11.69
CA SER A 180 -7.08 -7.34 -11.39
C SER A 180 -6.53 -6.10 -10.68
N LEU A 181 -5.53 -6.29 -9.84
CA LEU A 181 -4.91 -5.20 -9.12
C LEU A 181 -3.66 -4.71 -9.83
N GLY A 182 -3.01 -5.48 -10.72
CA GLY A 182 -1.83 -5.14 -11.52
C GLY A 182 -2.00 -3.98 -12.51
N LEU A 183 -0.91 -3.50 -13.11
CA LEU A 183 -0.93 -2.52 -14.20
C LEU A 183 -1.30 -3.15 -15.58
N GLU A 184 -1.98 -4.28 -15.58
CA GLU A 184 -2.38 -4.99 -16.80
C GLU A 184 -3.40 -4.17 -17.60
N PRO A 185 -3.34 -4.18 -18.95
CA PRO A 185 -4.26 -3.43 -19.79
C PRO A 185 -5.73 -3.77 -19.51
N GLY A 186 -6.52 -2.75 -19.18
CA GLY A 186 -7.96 -2.91 -18.90
C GLY A 186 -8.31 -3.45 -17.52
N SER A 187 -7.32 -3.67 -16.65
CA SER A 187 -7.54 -4.00 -15.24
C SER A 187 -8.20 -2.83 -14.48
N PRO A 188 -8.93 -3.10 -13.39
CA PRO A 188 -9.44 -2.06 -12.48
C PRO A 188 -8.36 -1.07 -12.01
N PHE A 189 -7.15 -1.55 -11.73
CA PHE A 189 -6.06 -0.68 -11.27
C PHE A 189 -5.47 0.19 -12.39
N ALA A 190 -5.27 -0.34 -13.60
CA ALA A 190 -4.81 0.48 -14.72
C ALA A 190 -5.79 1.63 -15.04
N GLU A 191 -7.11 1.37 -14.93
CA GLU A 191 -8.13 2.42 -15.05
C GLU A 191 -8.06 3.43 -13.89
N LEU A 192 -7.77 2.98 -12.66
CA LEU A 192 -7.52 3.88 -11.53
C LEU A 192 -6.29 4.78 -11.78
N VAL A 193 -5.17 4.23 -12.24
CA VAL A 193 -3.96 5.02 -12.56
C VAL A 193 -4.28 6.07 -13.62
N LYS A 194 -4.98 5.67 -14.69
CA LYS A 194 -5.39 6.57 -15.79
C LYS A 194 -6.25 7.73 -15.30
N THR A 195 -7.25 7.44 -14.47
CA THR A 195 -8.17 8.46 -13.93
C THR A 195 -7.50 9.33 -12.88
N THR A 196 -6.59 8.76 -12.08
CA THR A 196 -5.74 9.50 -11.14
C THR A 196 -4.82 10.46 -11.89
N MET A 197 -4.21 10.06 -13.02
CA MET A 197 -3.38 10.95 -13.84
C MET A 197 -4.17 12.14 -14.40
N ARG A 198 -5.42 11.91 -14.84
CA ARG A 198 -6.32 13.00 -15.28
C ARG A 198 -6.70 13.91 -14.13
N LEU A 199 -7.04 13.34 -12.99
CA LEU A 199 -7.36 14.08 -11.77
C LEU A 199 -6.18 14.97 -11.34
N LEU A 200 -4.95 14.44 -11.39
CA LEU A 200 -3.72 15.18 -11.10
C LEU A 200 -3.57 16.37 -12.05
N ALA A 201 -3.75 16.15 -13.35
CA ALA A 201 -3.61 17.21 -14.36
C ALA A 201 -4.59 18.37 -14.13
N ASP A 202 -5.83 18.08 -13.74
CA ASP A 202 -6.83 19.11 -13.41
C ASP A 202 -6.51 19.85 -12.10
N LEU A 203 -6.06 19.12 -11.09
CA LEU A 203 -5.88 19.65 -9.74
C LEU A 203 -4.56 20.42 -9.58
N GLN A 204 -3.56 20.17 -10.43
CA GLN A 204 -2.23 20.77 -10.30
C GLN A 204 -2.26 22.32 -10.28
N ASP A 205 -3.23 22.93 -10.95
CA ASP A 205 -3.43 24.39 -10.97
C ASP A 205 -4.56 24.87 -10.05
N LYS A 206 -5.35 23.94 -9.47
CA LYS A 206 -6.54 24.24 -8.66
C LYS A 206 -6.34 24.00 -7.16
N SER A 207 -5.37 23.16 -6.77
CA SER A 207 -5.01 22.88 -5.38
C SER A 207 -3.54 23.20 -5.11
N THR A 208 -3.31 24.07 -4.13
CA THR A 208 -1.97 24.41 -3.64
C THR A 208 -1.24 23.19 -3.08
N PHE A 209 -1.96 22.29 -2.42
CA PHE A 209 -1.40 21.05 -1.89
C PHE A 209 -0.97 20.08 -2.99
N VAL A 210 -1.82 19.88 -3.99
CA VAL A 210 -1.53 18.97 -5.11
C VAL A 210 -0.30 19.47 -5.88
N SER A 211 -0.29 20.76 -6.21
CA SER A 211 0.85 21.42 -6.85
C SER A 211 2.14 21.26 -6.04
N GLY A 212 2.09 21.60 -4.75
CA GLY A 212 3.24 21.52 -3.86
C GLY A 212 3.75 20.10 -3.67
N SER A 213 2.86 19.13 -3.46
CA SER A 213 3.21 17.71 -3.28
C SER A 213 3.85 17.12 -4.53
N TYR A 214 3.30 17.41 -5.73
CA TYR A 214 3.88 16.95 -6.99
C TYR A 214 5.26 17.55 -7.24
N ASP A 215 5.42 18.86 -7.08
CA ASP A 215 6.72 19.52 -7.34
C ASP A 215 7.78 19.08 -6.35
N PHE A 216 7.42 18.90 -5.08
CA PHE A 216 8.32 18.37 -4.06
C PHE A 216 8.70 16.92 -4.34
N TRP A 217 7.72 16.07 -4.66
CA TRP A 217 8.01 14.70 -5.07
C TRP A 217 8.95 14.68 -6.27
N LYS A 218 8.70 15.51 -7.30
CA LYS A 218 9.56 15.62 -8.49
C LYS A 218 10.98 16.09 -8.15
N LYS A 219 11.12 17.05 -7.22
CA LYS A 219 12.41 17.62 -6.80
C LYS A 219 13.22 16.66 -5.92
N VAL A 220 12.56 15.86 -5.07
CA VAL A 220 13.20 15.17 -3.94
C VAL A 220 13.26 13.66 -4.13
N TYR A 221 12.21 13.06 -4.69
CA TYR A 221 12.02 11.61 -4.69
C TYR A 221 12.03 11.02 -6.09
N ALA A 222 11.54 11.77 -7.08
CA ALA A 222 11.46 11.27 -8.43
C ALA A 222 12.86 10.98 -8.99
N ARG A 223 12.99 9.83 -9.64
CA ARG A 223 14.20 9.47 -10.37
C ARG A 223 14.15 10.07 -11.76
N GLU A 224 15.33 10.28 -12.34
CA GLU A 224 15.42 10.58 -13.76
C GLU A 224 14.86 9.40 -14.57
N LEU A 225 13.81 9.69 -15.34
CA LEU A 225 13.18 8.72 -16.23
C LEU A 225 13.76 8.87 -17.63
N ASP A 226 14.36 7.80 -18.14
CA ASP A 226 14.85 7.74 -19.51
C ASP A 226 13.69 7.41 -20.47
N ALA A 227 13.38 8.34 -21.38
CA ALA A 227 12.33 8.19 -22.37
C ALA A 227 12.55 6.99 -23.29
N ASP A 228 13.79 6.54 -23.48
CA ASP A 228 14.13 5.38 -24.31
C ASP A 228 13.91 4.04 -23.57
N HIS A 229 13.84 4.06 -22.23
CA HIS A 229 13.72 2.87 -21.38
C HIS A 229 12.44 2.86 -20.52
N ILE A 230 11.32 3.35 -21.08
CA ILE A 230 10.01 3.30 -20.41
C ILE A 230 9.49 1.86 -20.35
N PRO A 231 9.07 1.35 -19.17
CA PRO A 231 8.52 0.02 -19.01
C PRO A 231 7.37 -0.29 -19.97
N ARG A 232 7.33 -1.51 -20.51
CA ARG A 232 6.30 -1.91 -21.48
C ARG A 232 4.88 -1.79 -20.91
N LEU A 233 4.66 -2.24 -19.68
CA LEU A 233 3.33 -2.16 -19.04
C LEU A 233 2.85 -0.72 -18.87
N TRP A 234 3.74 0.26 -18.75
CA TRP A 234 3.34 1.67 -18.66
C TRP A 234 2.72 2.13 -19.98
N LYS A 235 3.33 1.75 -21.10
CA LYS A 235 2.82 2.03 -22.46
C LYS A 235 1.52 1.29 -22.73
N ASP A 236 1.48 0.01 -22.38
CA ASP A 236 0.35 -0.88 -22.68
C ASP A 236 -0.86 -0.63 -21.75
N SER A 237 -0.66 -0.03 -20.56
CA SER A 237 -1.72 0.27 -19.57
C SER A 237 -2.85 1.15 -20.10
N GLY A 238 -2.57 1.96 -21.13
CA GLY A 238 -3.49 2.97 -21.66
C GLY A 238 -3.67 4.21 -20.78
N ALA A 239 -2.90 4.33 -19.69
CA ALA A 239 -2.84 5.50 -18.83
C ALA A 239 -1.83 6.55 -19.33
N LEU A 240 -0.65 6.11 -19.81
CA LEU A 240 0.36 6.98 -20.38
C LEU A 240 0.05 7.29 -21.86
N THR A 241 -0.37 8.52 -22.16
CA THR A 241 -0.77 8.94 -23.52
C THR A 241 0.36 9.56 -24.35
N SER A 242 1.46 9.95 -23.70
CA SER A 242 2.59 10.64 -24.31
C SER A 242 3.86 10.30 -23.51
N THR A 243 5.00 10.28 -24.19
CA THR A 243 6.32 10.03 -23.59
C THR A 243 7.08 11.33 -23.32
N SER A 244 6.37 12.46 -23.23
CA SER A 244 6.97 13.72 -22.79
C SER A 244 7.45 13.59 -21.34
N GLU A 245 8.54 14.27 -21.00
CA GLU A 245 9.09 14.25 -19.64
C GLU A 245 8.02 14.59 -18.59
N SER A 246 7.21 15.62 -18.84
CA SER A 246 6.13 16.04 -17.96
C SER A 246 5.08 14.94 -17.74
N ASP A 247 4.69 14.25 -18.82
CA ASP A 247 3.71 13.16 -18.72
C ASP A 247 4.28 11.94 -18.01
N LEU A 248 5.57 11.64 -18.17
CA LEU A 248 6.24 10.56 -17.46
C LEU A 248 6.27 10.80 -15.95
N TYR A 249 6.63 12.00 -15.51
CA TYR A 249 6.61 12.35 -14.08
C TYR A 249 5.19 12.35 -13.51
N ARG A 250 4.20 12.91 -14.22
CA ARG A 250 2.78 12.86 -13.80
C ARG A 250 2.28 11.43 -13.70
N PHE A 251 2.61 10.60 -14.68
CA PHE A 251 2.26 9.18 -14.67
C PHE A 251 2.88 8.47 -13.48
N SER A 252 4.18 8.63 -13.23
CA SER A 252 4.87 7.99 -12.11
C SER A 252 4.28 8.43 -10.75
N PHE A 253 4.00 9.72 -10.57
CA PHE A 253 3.37 10.20 -9.34
C PHE A 253 1.93 9.68 -9.17
N ALA A 254 1.14 9.65 -10.24
CA ALA A 254 -0.20 9.07 -10.22
C ALA A 254 -0.17 7.55 -9.98
N LEU A 255 0.84 6.85 -10.47
CA LEU A 255 1.07 5.43 -10.28
C LEU A 255 1.40 5.12 -8.81
N GLU A 256 2.38 5.81 -8.21
CA GLU A 256 2.70 5.70 -6.77
C GLU A 256 1.51 6.05 -5.89
N THR A 257 0.75 7.09 -6.24
CA THR A 257 -0.48 7.46 -5.53
C THR A 257 -1.53 6.34 -5.59
N SER A 258 -1.73 5.75 -6.77
CA SER A 258 -2.70 4.65 -6.96
C SER A 258 -2.28 3.41 -6.19
N TYR A 259 -0.97 3.13 -6.11
CA TYR A 259 -0.42 2.08 -5.25
C TYR A 259 -0.65 2.35 -3.78
N ALA A 260 -0.33 3.55 -3.31
CA ALA A 260 -0.51 3.95 -1.92
C ALA A 260 -1.98 3.78 -1.47
N LEU A 261 -2.92 4.20 -2.33
CA LEU A 261 -4.36 4.03 -2.13
C LEU A 261 -4.73 2.54 -2.06
N THR A 262 -4.27 1.75 -3.03
CA THR A 262 -4.56 0.33 -3.15
C THR A 262 -3.98 -0.49 -2.00
N ALA A 263 -2.76 -0.20 -1.56
CA ALA A 263 -2.09 -0.90 -0.47
C ALA A 263 -2.80 -0.68 0.88
N ARG A 264 -3.25 0.54 1.16
CA ARG A 264 -4.06 0.85 2.36
C ARG A 264 -5.42 0.13 2.34
N LEU A 265 -6.05 0.02 1.18
CA LEU A 265 -7.29 -0.74 1.01
C LEU A 265 -7.07 -2.25 1.17
N MET A 266 -5.97 -2.79 0.62
CA MET A 266 -5.56 -4.18 0.82
C MET A 266 -5.35 -4.47 2.30
N LEU A 267 -4.63 -3.62 3.04
CA LEU A 267 -4.47 -3.79 4.49
C LEU A 267 -5.81 -3.77 5.22
N ALA A 268 -6.75 -2.91 4.82
CA ALA A 268 -8.08 -2.89 5.41
C ALA A 268 -8.85 -4.20 5.14
N LYS A 269 -8.64 -4.80 3.96
CA LYS A 269 -9.20 -6.11 3.61
C LYS A 269 -8.55 -7.25 4.42
N VAL A 270 -7.23 -7.24 4.58
CA VAL A 270 -6.48 -8.18 5.42
C VAL A 270 -7.01 -8.14 6.87
N ILE A 271 -7.19 -6.95 7.43
CA ILE A 271 -7.76 -6.75 8.77
C ILE A 271 -9.16 -7.39 8.87
N GLN A 272 -10.04 -7.14 7.89
CA GLN A 272 -11.38 -7.74 7.84
C GLN A 272 -11.33 -9.28 7.79
N ASP A 273 -10.48 -9.85 6.95
CA ASP A 273 -10.53 -11.30 6.68
C ASP A 273 -9.93 -12.11 7.82
N HIS A 274 -8.85 -11.62 8.45
CA HIS A 274 -8.31 -12.25 9.65
C HIS A 274 -9.23 -12.13 10.85
N SER A 275 -10.05 -11.08 10.93
CA SER A 275 -11.08 -10.99 11.97
C SER A 275 -12.30 -11.88 11.69
N LYS A 276 -12.35 -12.56 10.52
CA LYS A 276 -13.53 -13.28 10.03
C LYS A 276 -14.79 -12.39 10.00
N GLY A 277 -14.62 -11.10 9.77
CA GLY A 277 -15.70 -10.12 9.83
C GLY A 277 -16.15 -9.73 11.25
N GLU A 278 -15.52 -10.27 12.31
CA GLU A 278 -15.71 -9.77 13.67
C GLU A 278 -15.09 -8.38 13.81
N GLN A 279 -15.60 -7.61 14.77
CA GLN A 279 -15.05 -6.29 15.06
C GLN A 279 -13.68 -6.42 15.73
N ILE A 280 -12.63 -5.87 15.13
CA ILE A 280 -11.36 -5.64 15.83
C ILE A 280 -11.46 -4.29 16.54
N ALA A 281 -11.20 -4.26 17.87
CA ALA A 281 -11.30 -3.05 18.69
C ALA A 281 -12.68 -2.35 18.57
N GLY A 282 -13.77 -3.11 18.42
CA GLY A 282 -15.13 -2.58 18.25
C GLY A 282 -15.37 -1.85 16.91
N LYS A 283 -14.53 -2.07 15.90
CA LYS A 283 -14.62 -1.41 14.58
C LYS A 283 -15.20 -2.34 13.52
N ARG A 284 -16.02 -1.78 12.63
CA ARG A 284 -16.65 -2.52 11.52
C ARG A 284 -15.60 -3.03 10.54
N SER A 285 -15.93 -4.15 9.89
CA SER A 285 -15.18 -4.66 8.74
C SER A 285 -15.13 -3.61 7.61
N LEU A 286 -14.14 -3.70 6.72
CA LEU A 286 -14.05 -2.86 5.52
C LEU A 286 -15.37 -2.83 4.75
N ALA A 287 -15.97 -4.00 4.50
CA ALA A 287 -17.21 -4.17 3.76
C ALA A 287 -18.40 -3.52 4.46
N ASP A 288 -18.59 -3.75 5.76
CA ASP A 288 -19.73 -3.16 6.48
C ASP A 288 -19.54 -1.66 6.69
N GLN A 289 -18.30 -1.20 6.89
CA GLN A 289 -17.97 0.22 6.96
C GLN A 289 -18.23 0.91 5.62
N LEU A 290 -17.78 0.31 4.51
CA LEU A 290 -18.03 0.81 3.15
C LEU A 290 -19.54 0.95 2.89
N LEU A 291 -20.34 -0.09 3.14
CA LEU A 291 -21.79 -0.03 2.94
C LEU A 291 -22.44 1.07 3.77
N MET A 292 -22.07 1.20 5.04
CA MET A 292 -22.59 2.25 5.91
C MET A 292 -22.23 3.65 5.42
N GLU A 293 -20.97 3.87 5.00
CA GLU A 293 -20.57 5.19 4.48
C GLU A 293 -21.26 5.49 3.15
N LEU A 294 -21.34 4.53 2.22
CA LEU A 294 -22.05 4.70 0.95
C LEU A 294 -23.52 5.09 1.18
N GLU A 295 -24.20 4.50 2.16
CA GLU A 295 -25.58 4.88 2.52
C GLU A 295 -25.73 6.32 3.00
N ARG A 296 -24.68 6.96 3.54
CA ARG A 296 -24.72 8.40 3.89
C ARG A 296 -24.66 9.31 2.67
N HIS A 297 -24.22 8.79 1.53
CA HIS A 297 -24.02 9.54 0.29
C HIS A 297 -25.08 9.21 -0.78
N LEU A 298 -26.31 8.88 -0.38
CA LEU A 298 -27.42 8.65 -1.30
C LEU A 298 -28.04 9.97 -1.79
N HIS A 299 -28.51 9.98 -3.04
CA HIS A 299 -29.26 11.09 -3.60
C HIS A 299 -30.69 11.08 -3.04
N PRO A 300 -31.18 12.18 -2.42
CA PRO A 300 -32.45 12.19 -1.69
C PRO A 300 -33.68 11.85 -2.52
N ARG A 301 -33.63 12.03 -3.84
CA ARG A 301 -34.78 11.81 -4.74
C ARG A 301 -34.77 10.45 -5.42
N THR A 302 -33.60 9.97 -5.84
CA THR A 302 -33.49 8.73 -6.64
C THR A 302 -33.15 7.53 -5.77
N GLY A 303 -32.47 7.74 -4.64
CA GLY A 303 -31.97 6.64 -3.80
C GLY A 303 -30.64 6.06 -4.29
N ASP A 304 -30.11 6.53 -5.42
CA ASP A 304 -28.80 6.09 -5.95
C ASP A 304 -27.64 6.73 -5.20
N LEU A 305 -26.46 6.15 -5.33
CA LEU A 305 -25.22 6.72 -4.79
C LEU A 305 -24.84 7.97 -5.58
N LYS A 306 -24.45 9.03 -4.86
CA LYS A 306 -23.86 10.22 -5.47
C LYS A 306 -22.54 9.86 -6.15
N SER A 307 -22.18 10.62 -7.19
CA SER A 307 -20.90 10.45 -7.89
C SER A 307 -19.67 10.55 -6.99
N ASN A 308 -19.77 11.22 -5.84
CA ASN A 308 -18.69 11.35 -4.88
C ASN A 308 -18.69 10.32 -3.74
N ALA A 309 -19.61 9.35 -3.73
CA ALA A 309 -19.80 8.45 -2.61
C ALA A 309 -18.55 7.60 -2.28
N TYR A 310 -17.82 7.11 -3.29
CA TYR A 310 -16.66 6.24 -3.08
C TYR A 310 -15.43 6.95 -2.53
N PRO A 311 -14.97 8.09 -3.10
CA PRO A 311 -13.89 8.87 -2.49
C PRO A 311 -14.18 9.27 -1.04
N GLU A 312 -15.43 9.66 -0.75
CA GLU A 312 -15.86 10.01 0.61
C GLU A 312 -15.85 8.82 1.57
N ALA A 313 -16.35 7.67 1.14
CA ALA A 313 -16.34 6.45 1.94
C ALA A 313 -14.91 5.97 2.24
N VAL A 314 -14.00 6.02 1.25
CA VAL A 314 -12.59 5.67 1.45
C VAL A 314 -11.89 6.68 2.36
N ARG A 315 -12.20 7.96 2.22
CA ARG A 315 -11.69 9.03 3.10
C ARG A 315 -12.06 8.75 4.56
N GLU A 316 -13.33 8.52 4.85
CA GLU A 316 -13.78 8.25 6.22
C GLU A 316 -13.23 6.93 6.76
N LEU A 317 -13.14 5.89 5.93
CA LEU A 317 -12.49 4.63 6.30
C LEU A 317 -11.03 4.87 6.73
N PHE A 318 -10.24 5.57 5.93
CA PHE A 318 -8.84 5.85 6.24
C PHE A 318 -8.72 6.71 7.49
N ASP A 319 -9.56 7.72 7.65
CA ASP A 319 -9.54 8.58 8.84
C ASP A 319 -9.94 7.79 10.10
N GLN A 320 -10.88 6.85 9.99
CA GLN A 320 -11.22 5.94 11.07
C GLN A 320 -10.05 5.02 11.43
N TYR A 321 -9.39 4.44 10.43
CA TYR A 321 -8.27 3.53 10.65
C TYR A 321 -7.10 4.31 11.26
N ALA A 322 -6.73 5.48 10.73
CA ALA A 322 -5.72 6.34 11.34
C ALA A 322 -5.95 6.59 12.84
N ARG A 323 -7.22 6.76 13.26
CA ARG A 323 -7.59 6.95 14.67
C ARG A 323 -7.53 5.70 15.54
N THR A 324 -7.71 4.53 14.94
CA THR A 324 -8.09 3.32 15.70
C THR A 324 -7.25 2.08 15.39
N LEU A 325 -6.51 2.07 14.29
CA LEU A 325 -5.80 0.92 13.71
C LEU A 325 -4.59 1.42 12.88
N PHE A 326 -3.37 1.04 13.24
CA PHE A 326 -2.16 1.33 12.43
C PHE A 326 -2.02 2.80 12.02
N THR A 327 -2.01 3.72 13.00
CA THR A 327 -2.06 5.17 12.77
C THR A 327 -1.04 5.66 11.74
N SER A 328 0.21 5.21 11.79
CA SER A 328 1.26 5.62 10.84
C SER A 328 0.96 5.28 9.37
N VAL A 329 0.22 4.21 9.10
CA VAL A 329 -0.07 3.72 7.73
C VAL A 329 -1.17 4.55 7.09
N TYR A 330 -2.21 4.88 7.86
CA TYR A 330 -3.40 5.59 7.40
C TYR A 330 -3.34 7.10 7.63
N ALA A 331 -2.37 7.59 8.39
CA ALA A 331 -2.10 9.02 8.50
C ALA A 331 -1.78 9.61 7.12
N THR A 332 -2.29 10.82 6.90
CA THR A 332 -2.15 11.52 5.63
C THR A 332 -0.71 11.83 5.29
N ASP A 333 -0.38 11.72 4.00
CA ASP A 333 0.92 12.11 3.44
C ASP A 333 0.79 12.71 2.03
N ILE A 334 1.92 12.82 1.33
CA ILE A 334 1.98 13.42 -0.01
C ILE A 334 1.14 12.67 -1.05
N PHE A 335 0.76 11.40 -0.80
CA PHE A 335 -0.08 10.60 -1.69
C PHE A 335 -1.58 10.74 -1.39
N ASP A 336 -1.98 11.53 -0.39
CA ASP A 336 -3.39 11.80 -0.05
C ASP A 336 -3.97 13.02 -0.78
N TRP A 337 -3.31 13.50 -1.84
CA TRP A 337 -3.74 14.67 -2.62
C TRP A 337 -5.06 14.43 -3.38
N TRP A 338 -5.40 13.17 -3.67
CA TRP A 338 -6.68 12.78 -4.29
C TRP A 338 -7.90 13.19 -3.43
N ARG A 339 -7.71 13.47 -2.13
CA ARG A 339 -8.78 13.98 -1.25
C ARG A 339 -9.33 15.33 -1.70
N ASP A 340 -8.59 16.05 -2.54
CA ASP A 340 -8.99 17.33 -3.13
C ASP A 340 -9.81 17.13 -4.42
N TYR A 341 -10.24 15.90 -4.73
CA TYR A 341 -10.98 15.55 -5.96
C TYR A 341 -12.21 16.43 -6.24
N GLY A 342 -12.84 16.99 -5.20
CA GLY A 342 -13.99 17.89 -5.34
C GLY A 342 -13.69 19.23 -6.01
N ALA A 343 -12.42 19.61 -6.12
CA ALA A 343 -11.98 20.82 -6.83
C ALA A 343 -11.66 20.57 -8.32
N ALA A 344 -11.63 19.31 -8.78
CA ALA A 344 -11.38 18.96 -10.17
C ALA A 344 -12.62 19.17 -11.05
N ASP A 345 -12.47 19.01 -12.37
CA ASP A 345 -13.62 19.06 -13.27
C ASP A 345 -14.53 17.84 -13.02
N SER A 346 -15.85 18.07 -13.01
CA SER A 346 -16.82 17.06 -12.56
C SER A 346 -16.69 15.72 -13.28
N GLN A 347 -16.37 15.75 -14.59
CA GLN A 347 -16.14 14.57 -15.40
C GLN A 347 -14.94 13.74 -14.91
N ASN A 348 -13.83 14.40 -14.53
CA ASN A 348 -12.64 13.70 -14.06
C ASN A 348 -12.81 13.21 -12.62
N SER A 349 -13.50 13.97 -11.75
CA SER A 349 -13.90 13.53 -10.41
C SER A 349 -14.81 12.30 -10.46
N GLU A 350 -15.80 12.29 -11.35
CA GLU A 350 -16.72 11.17 -11.59
C GLU A 350 -15.97 9.93 -12.10
N ALA A 351 -15.08 10.10 -13.09
CA ALA A 351 -14.29 9.00 -13.63
C ALA A 351 -13.36 8.37 -12.58
N PHE A 352 -12.71 9.20 -11.75
CA PHE A 352 -11.90 8.72 -10.63
C PHE A 352 -12.73 7.93 -9.62
N SER A 353 -13.90 8.44 -9.24
CA SER A 353 -14.82 7.76 -8.33
C SER A 353 -15.29 6.40 -8.87
N GLU A 354 -15.63 6.33 -10.16
CA GLU A 354 -16.04 5.08 -10.82
C GLU A 354 -14.89 4.06 -10.88
N ALA A 355 -13.66 4.51 -11.15
CA ALA A 355 -12.48 3.65 -11.16
C ALA A 355 -12.15 3.12 -9.76
N LEU A 356 -12.24 3.99 -8.74
CA LEU A 356 -12.08 3.62 -7.34
C LEU A 356 -13.14 2.60 -6.89
N ALA A 357 -14.40 2.78 -7.30
CA ALA A 357 -15.47 1.82 -7.05
C ALA A 357 -15.16 0.44 -7.63
N LYS A 358 -14.71 0.39 -8.90
CA LYS A 358 -14.33 -0.86 -9.56
C LYS A 358 -13.15 -1.55 -8.87
N LEU A 359 -12.12 -0.80 -8.48
CA LEU A 359 -10.99 -1.34 -7.72
C LEU A 359 -11.47 -1.95 -6.39
N LEU A 360 -12.27 -1.21 -5.62
CA LEU A 360 -12.81 -1.66 -4.33
C LEU A 360 -13.64 -2.93 -4.46
N LEU A 361 -14.60 -2.96 -5.39
CA LEU A 361 -15.44 -4.13 -5.64
C LEU A 361 -14.63 -5.34 -6.10
N SER A 362 -13.56 -5.11 -6.89
CA SER A 362 -12.64 -6.16 -7.29
C SER A 362 -11.82 -6.68 -6.11
N LEU A 363 -11.24 -5.79 -5.29
CA LEU A 363 -10.46 -6.16 -4.10
C LEU A 363 -11.30 -6.96 -3.10
N LEU A 364 -12.55 -6.59 -2.87
CA LEU A 364 -13.43 -7.27 -1.91
C LEU A 364 -13.65 -8.75 -2.23
N ARG A 365 -13.40 -9.17 -3.48
CA ARG A 365 -13.54 -10.56 -3.91
C ARG A 365 -12.46 -11.48 -3.38
N PHE A 366 -11.30 -10.97 -3.00
CA PHE A 366 -10.20 -11.81 -2.56
C PHE A 366 -10.28 -12.01 -1.04
N ASP A 367 -9.98 -13.22 -0.57
CA ASP A 367 -10.02 -13.61 0.83
C ASP A 367 -8.60 -13.85 1.33
N PHE A 368 -8.14 -12.98 2.22
CA PHE A 368 -6.82 -12.97 2.83
C PHE A 368 -6.75 -13.75 4.14
N SER A 369 -7.85 -14.40 4.58
CA SER A 369 -7.88 -15.10 5.88
C SER A 369 -6.91 -16.29 5.98
N ARG A 370 -6.42 -16.76 4.83
CA ARG A 370 -5.46 -17.86 4.69
C ARG A 370 -4.06 -17.39 4.30
N LEU A 371 -3.74 -16.10 4.48
CA LEU A 371 -2.39 -15.61 4.31
C LEU A 371 -1.44 -16.35 5.27
N GLU A 372 -0.54 -17.14 4.70
CA GLU A 372 0.58 -17.76 5.41
C GLU A 372 1.90 -17.20 4.90
N GLY A 373 2.93 -17.18 5.75
CA GLY A 373 4.29 -16.78 5.34
C GLY A 373 4.41 -15.33 4.86
N ASP A 374 4.90 -15.15 3.62
CA ASP A 374 5.10 -13.86 2.94
C ASP A 374 4.17 -13.60 1.77
N LEU A 375 3.04 -14.29 1.71
CA LEU A 375 2.22 -14.26 0.50
C LEU A 375 1.88 -12.83 0.06
N LEU A 376 1.56 -11.92 0.97
CA LEU A 376 1.30 -10.52 0.61
C LEU A 376 2.55 -9.81 0.03
N GLY A 377 3.73 -10.01 0.64
CA GLY A 377 4.99 -9.47 0.13
C GLY A 377 5.40 -10.07 -1.22
N GLU A 378 5.19 -11.38 -1.42
CA GLU A 378 5.41 -12.06 -2.70
C GLU A 378 4.46 -11.56 -3.78
N LEU A 379 3.17 -11.38 -3.45
CA LEU A 379 2.20 -10.79 -4.35
C LEU A 379 2.58 -9.36 -4.70
N TYR A 380 2.99 -8.53 -3.73
CA TYR A 380 3.48 -7.17 -4.02
C TYR A 380 4.73 -7.17 -4.89
N GLN A 381 5.64 -8.12 -4.73
CA GLN A 381 6.76 -8.24 -5.65
C GLN A 381 6.25 -8.53 -7.05
N GLN A 382 5.50 -9.63 -7.25
CA GLN A 382 5.02 -10.06 -8.56
C GLN A 382 4.10 -9.06 -9.26
N TYR A 383 3.40 -8.26 -8.47
CA TYR A 383 2.56 -7.17 -8.91
C TYR A 383 3.34 -6.18 -9.80
N PHE A 384 4.57 -5.82 -9.43
CA PHE A 384 5.41 -4.95 -10.25
C PHE A 384 6.24 -5.81 -11.22
N ASP A 385 6.14 -5.54 -12.51
CA ASP A 385 7.08 -6.13 -13.46
C ASP A 385 8.50 -5.60 -13.22
N PRO A 386 9.56 -6.35 -13.59
CA PRO A 386 10.95 -5.94 -13.33
C PRO A 386 11.34 -4.57 -13.89
N GLU A 387 10.75 -4.13 -15.01
CA GLU A 387 11.03 -2.83 -15.61
C GLU A 387 10.39 -1.71 -14.78
N THR A 388 9.14 -1.89 -14.35
CA THR A 388 8.47 -0.95 -13.43
C THR A 388 9.23 -0.83 -12.11
N ARG A 389 9.67 -1.96 -11.52
CA ARG A 389 10.49 -1.95 -10.30
C ARG A 389 11.74 -1.09 -10.47
N LYS A 390 12.47 -1.29 -11.57
CA LYS A 390 13.67 -0.52 -11.88
C LYS A 390 13.37 0.98 -12.05
N ALA A 391 12.28 1.32 -12.73
CA ALA A 391 11.84 2.70 -12.94
C ALA A 391 11.45 3.39 -11.62
N LEU A 392 10.79 2.67 -10.71
CA LEU A 392 10.45 3.16 -9.36
C LEU A 392 11.63 3.10 -8.38
N GLY A 393 12.73 2.41 -8.74
CA GLY A 393 13.89 2.19 -7.87
C GLY A 393 13.71 1.13 -6.79
N GLU A 394 12.74 0.25 -6.95
CA GLU A 394 12.43 -0.84 -6.03
C GLU A 394 13.30 -2.08 -6.34
N PHE A 395 14.40 -2.27 -5.61
CA PHE A 395 15.24 -3.46 -5.72
C PHE A 395 14.99 -4.41 -4.56
N TYR A 396 14.45 -5.59 -4.87
CA TYR A 396 14.15 -6.61 -3.86
C TYR A 396 15.35 -7.53 -3.65
N THR A 397 15.66 -7.79 -2.38
CA THR A 397 16.67 -8.79 -2.02
C THR A 397 16.01 -10.18 -1.97
N PRO A 398 16.52 -11.21 -2.66
CA PRO A 398 15.92 -12.54 -2.61
C PRO A 398 15.81 -13.07 -1.17
N PRO A 399 14.68 -13.67 -0.75
CA PRO A 399 14.50 -14.15 0.63
C PRO A 399 15.56 -15.15 1.10
N ALA A 400 16.13 -15.95 0.20
CA ALA A 400 17.22 -16.87 0.51
C ALA A 400 18.50 -16.13 0.98
N VAL A 401 18.81 -14.99 0.36
CA VAL A 401 19.96 -14.15 0.74
C VAL A 401 19.71 -13.48 2.09
N VAL A 402 18.49 -12.99 2.32
CA VAL A 402 18.10 -12.38 3.60
C VAL A 402 18.22 -13.39 4.74
N ASN A 403 17.69 -14.60 4.56
CA ASN A 403 17.79 -15.65 5.58
C ASN A 403 19.24 -16.02 5.87
N PHE A 404 20.06 -16.20 4.84
CA PHE A 404 21.49 -16.46 5.01
C PHE A 404 22.16 -15.38 5.87
N ILE A 405 21.95 -14.09 5.56
CA ILE A 405 22.56 -13.00 6.33
C ILE A 405 22.07 -12.99 7.78
N LEU A 406 20.77 -13.18 8.01
CA LEU A 406 20.21 -13.22 9.37
C LEU A 406 20.73 -14.42 10.19
N ASP A 407 20.98 -15.56 9.53
CA ASP A 407 21.59 -16.74 10.16
C ASP A 407 23.04 -16.51 10.53
N GLU A 408 23.84 -15.91 9.63
CA GLU A 408 25.26 -15.64 9.86
C GLU A 408 25.49 -14.59 10.97
N VAL A 409 24.62 -13.59 11.10
CA VAL A 409 24.69 -12.64 12.22
C VAL A 409 24.10 -13.21 13.51
N GLY A 410 23.42 -14.36 13.47
CA GLY A 410 22.85 -15.02 14.64
C GLY A 410 21.54 -14.40 15.16
N TYR A 411 20.80 -13.67 14.32
CA TYR A 411 19.54 -13.05 14.74
C TYR A 411 18.40 -14.09 14.78
N GLU A 412 17.95 -14.43 15.99
CA GLU A 412 16.85 -15.39 16.23
C GLU A 412 15.53 -14.70 16.61
N GLY A 413 15.52 -13.37 16.83
CA GLY A 413 14.30 -12.61 17.15
C GLY A 413 13.96 -12.53 18.63
N ALA A 414 14.96 -12.58 19.52
CA ALA A 414 14.71 -12.43 20.94
C ALA A 414 14.19 -11.02 21.27
N ARG A 415 13.25 -10.91 22.23
CA ARG A 415 12.56 -9.65 22.55
C ARG A 415 13.50 -8.49 22.96
N ASN A 416 14.64 -8.82 23.56
CA ASN A 416 15.57 -7.84 24.12
C ASN A 416 16.66 -7.40 23.13
N GLU A 417 16.70 -8.01 21.96
CA GLU A 417 17.63 -7.67 20.88
C GLU A 417 17.02 -6.60 19.98
N ARG A 418 17.89 -5.78 19.39
CA ARG A 418 17.52 -4.75 18.43
C ARG A 418 18.21 -4.93 17.10
N LEU A 419 17.43 -4.91 16.04
CA LEU A 419 17.92 -4.97 14.67
C LEU A 419 17.51 -3.71 13.90
N LEU A 420 18.47 -3.14 13.19
CA LEU A 420 18.27 -2.03 12.25
C LEU A 420 18.45 -2.51 10.81
N ASP A 421 17.50 -2.14 9.95
CA ASP A 421 17.62 -2.14 8.49
C ASP A 421 17.74 -0.70 7.96
N PRO A 422 18.93 -0.21 7.59
CA PRO A 422 19.14 1.20 7.27
C PRO A 422 18.74 1.57 5.83
N ALA A 423 18.34 0.62 4.98
CA ALA A 423 17.96 0.89 3.59
C ALA A 423 16.93 -0.16 3.15
N THR A 424 15.75 -0.09 3.77
CA THR A 424 14.82 -1.23 3.79
C THR A 424 14.06 -1.45 2.49
N GLY A 425 13.96 -0.41 1.65
CA GLY A 425 13.10 -0.43 0.46
C GLY A 425 11.67 -0.80 0.84
N SER A 426 11.10 -1.77 0.12
CA SER A 426 9.78 -2.34 0.41
C SER A 426 9.72 -3.27 1.63
N GLY A 427 10.83 -3.47 2.35
CA GLY A 427 10.86 -4.14 3.65
C GLY A 427 11.38 -5.57 3.73
N THR A 428 12.06 -6.12 2.71
CA THR A 428 12.34 -7.58 2.69
C THR A 428 13.13 -8.10 3.93
N PHE A 429 14.15 -7.36 4.37
CA PHE A 429 14.93 -7.71 5.57
C PHE A 429 14.10 -7.57 6.85
N VAL A 430 13.50 -6.40 7.08
CA VAL A 430 12.70 -6.13 8.29
C VAL A 430 11.50 -7.07 8.41
N ILE A 431 10.88 -7.46 7.30
CA ILE A 431 9.76 -8.42 7.27
C ILE A 431 10.22 -9.83 7.64
N THR A 432 11.36 -10.27 7.13
CA THR A 432 11.94 -11.57 7.49
C THR A 432 12.36 -11.58 8.98
N ALA A 433 12.95 -10.48 9.46
CA ALA A 433 13.29 -10.31 10.86
C ALA A 433 12.05 -10.27 11.77
N LEU A 434 10.94 -9.65 11.33
CA LEU A 434 9.66 -9.64 12.02
C LEU A 434 9.10 -11.05 12.17
N ARG A 435 9.21 -11.91 11.16
CA ARG A 435 8.78 -13.31 11.28
C ARG A 435 9.53 -14.05 12.37
N ARG A 436 10.86 -13.92 12.42
CA ARG A 436 11.68 -14.52 13.49
C ARG A 436 11.26 -13.99 14.87
N TYR A 437 11.07 -12.68 14.97
CA TYR A 437 10.59 -12.04 16.20
C TYR A 437 9.22 -12.58 16.66
N LEU A 438 8.23 -12.65 15.77
CA LEU A 438 6.90 -13.17 16.10
C LEU A 438 6.93 -14.65 16.47
N ALA A 439 7.75 -15.46 15.78
CA ALA A 439 7.91 -16.88 16.06
C ALA A 439 8.56 -17.12 17.44
N ALA A 440 9.68 -16.45 17.72
CA ALA A 440 10.42 -16.55 18.98
C ALA A 440 9.60 -16.07 20.19
N ASN A 441 8.62 -15.19 19.96
CA ASN A 441 7.76 -14.61 21.00
C ASN A 441 6.30 -15.07 20.90
N SER A 442 6.03 -16.16 20.20
CA SER A 442 4.66 -16.66 19.94
C SER A 442 3.87 -16.97 21.21
N GLN A 443 4.55 -17.51 22.24
CA GLN A 443 3.98 -17.87 23.54
C GLN A 443 3.88 -16.70 24.55
N ARG A 444 4.33 -15.50 24.18
CA ARG A 444 4.27 -14.32 25.05
C ARG A 444 2.94 -13.58 24.93
N ASP A 445 2.68 -12.75 25.93
CA ASP A 445 1.55 -11.82 25.94
C ASP A 445 1.53 -10.96 24.66
N PRO A 446 0.42 -10.94 23.89
CA PRO A 446 0.35 -10.22 22.63
C PRO A 446 0.58 -8.71 22.76
N VAL A 447 0.11 -8.09 23.83
CA VAL A 447 0.33 -6.66 24.07
C VAL A 447 1.82 -6.40 24.30
N GLU A 448 2.50 -7.23 25.08
CA GLU A 448 3.95 -7.08 25.33
C GLU A 448 4.83 -7.31 24.09
N VAL A 449 4.43 -8.24 23.21
CA VAL A 449 5.10 -8.48 21.92
C VAL A 449 4.97 -7.26 21.02
N LEU A 450 3.75 -6.74 20.88
CA LEU A 450 3.49 -5.58 20.03
C LEU A 450 4.16 -4.30 20.55
N ARG A 451 4.13 -4.06 21.87
CA ARG A 451 4.87 -2.95 22.50
C ARG A 451 6.38 -3.08 22.30
N GLY A 452 6.91 -4.31 22.27
CA GLY A 452 8.32 -4.54 21.95
C GLY A 452 8.72 -3.98 20.57
N LEU A 453 7.80 -4.01 19.61
CA LEU A 453 8.01 -3.47 18.26
C LEU A 453 7.75 -1.96 18.19
N THR A 454 6.68 -1.46 18.82
CA THR A 454 6.19 -0.08 18.61
C THR A 454 6.68 0.93 19.66
N GLU A 455 7.11 0.46 20.82
CA GLU A 455 7.58 1.30 21.95
C GLU A 455 9.05 1.03 22.29
N ASP A 456 9.48 -0.23 22.27
CA ASP A 456 10.88 -0.61 22.57
C ASP A 456 11.78 -0.62 21.32
N TYR A 457 11.17 -0.53 20.13
CA TYR A 457 11.84 -0.51 18.83
C TYR A 457 12.81 -1.68 18.65
N ALA A 458 12.34 -2.90 18.94
CA ALA A 458 13.13 -4.13 18.75
C ALA A 458 13.54 -4.36 17.28
N LEU A 459 12.72 -3.86 16.35
CA LEU A 459 13.04 -3.83 14.93
C LEU A 459 12.90 -2.38 14.48
N VAL A 460 13.86 -1.88 13.72
CA VAL A 460 13.80 -0.54 13.12
C VAL A 460 14.21 -0.64 11.66
N ALA A 461 13.54 0.10 10.79
CA ALA A 461 13.90 0.19 9.38
C ALA A 461 13.80 1.62 8.85
N PHE A 462 14.73 2.00 7.99
CA PHE A 462 14.81 3.31 7.38
C PHE A 462 14.80 3.23 5.86
N ASP A 463 14.13 4.20 5.23
CA ASP A 463 14.28 4.46 3.80
C ASP A 463 14.03 5.96 3.51
N VAL A 464 14.61 6.47 2.43
CA VAL A 464 14.43 7.85 1.98
C VAL A 464 13.15 8.02 1.15
N ASN A 465 12.73 6.98 0.44
CA ASN A 465 11.58 7.03 -0.45
C ASN A 465 10.27 6.81 0.35
N PRO A 466 9.34 7.80 0.37
CA PRO A 466 8.08 7.66 1.09
C PRO A 466 7.21 6.50 0.57
N PHE A 467 7.31 6.16 -0.72
CA PHE A 467 6.58 5.04 -1.30
C PHE A 467 7.07 3.70 -0.74
N ALA A 468 8.39 3.49 -0.76
CA ALA A 468 9.04 2.30 -0.20
C ALA A 468 8.69 2.09 1.29
N VAL A 469 8.79 3.16 2.08
CA VAL A 469 8.37 3.18 3.50
C VAL A 469 6.92 2.75 3.66
N LEU A 470 5.99 3.28 2.86
CA LEU A 470 4.58 2.91 2.95
C LEU A 470 4.36 1.43 2.62
N MET A 471 5.01 0.91 1.58
CA MET A 471 4.91 -0.50 1.20
C MET A 471 5.45 -1.42 2.30
N ALA A 472 6.60 -1.08 2.86
CA ALA A 472 7.20 -1.81 3.99
C ALA A 472 6.28 -1.76 5.23
N GLN A 473 5.70 -0.60 5.53
CA GLN A 473 4.72 -0.42 6.62
C GLN A 473 3.46 -1.28 6.42
N VAL A 474 2.91 -1.35 5.21
CA VAL A 474 1.73 -2.18 4.89
C VAL A 474 2.06 -3.67 5.07
N ASN A 475 3.19 -4.13 4.55
CA ASN A 475 3.65 -5.52 4.73
C ASN A 475 3.85 -5.87 6.20
N PHE A 476 4.46 -4.95 6.96
CA PHE A 476 4.73 -5.14 8.38
C PHE A 476 3.41 -5.19 9.15
N ALA A 477 2.49 -4.25 8.88
CA ALA A 477 1.17 -4.22 9.49
C ALA A 477 0.37 -5.49 9.22
N ALA A 478 0.37 -5.98 7.97
CA ALA A 478 -0.36 -7.19 7.60
C ALA A 478 0.08 -8.41 8.41
N LEU A 479 1.39 -8.59 8.65
CA LEU A 479 1.91 -9.66 9.50
C LEU A 479 1.58 -9.48 10.99
N LEU A 480 1.35 -8.24 11.44
CA LEU A 480 0.92 -7.98 12.81
C LEU A 480 -0.57 -8.24 13.04
N VAL A 481 -1.41 -8.24 12.00
CA VAL A 481 -2.88 -8.35 12.13
C VAL A 481 -3.31 -9.53 13.02
N PRO A 482 -2.81 -10.77 12.87
CA PRO A 482 -3.21 -11.88 13.72
C PRO A 482 -2.89 -11.63 15.21
N LYS A 483 -1.67 -11.18 15.51
CA LYS A 483 -1.23 -10.91 16.90
C LYS A 483 -1.95 -9.70 17.49
N TYR A 484 -2.24 -8.69 16.67
CA TYR A 484 -3.03 -7.53 17.05
C TYR A 484 -4.47 -7.89 17.37
N ALA A 485 -5.08 -8.80 16.61
CA ALA A 485 -6.43 -9.29 16.90
C ALA A 485 -6.49 -10.04 18.25
N GLU A 486 -5.42 -10.77 18.64
CA GLU A 486 -5.29 -11.35 19.98
C GLU A 486 -5.20 -10.25 21.06
N ALA A 487 -4.36 -9.24 20.85
CA ALA A 487 -4.17 -8.12 21.77
C ALA A 487 -5.46 -7.31 21.97
N ALA A 488 -6.18 -7.00 20.88
CA ALA A 488 -7.41 -6.22 20.92
C ALA A 488 -8.56 -6.93 21.65
N LYS A 489 -8.51 -8.28 21.77
CA LYS A 489 -9.46 -9.03 22.61
C LYS A 489 -9.17 -8.86 24.10
N GLN A 490 -7.92 -8.60 24.47
CA GLN A 490 -7.49 -8.40 25.86
C GLN A 490 -7.60 -6.93 26.27
N ASP A 491 -7.21 -6.01 25.39
CA ASP A 491 -7.28 -4.56 25.57
C ASP A 491 -7.92 -3.93 24.32
N PRO A 492 -9.25 -3.71 24.31
CA PRO A 492 -9.97 -3.11 23.17
C PRO A 492 -9.52 -1.69 22.81
N ASP A 493 -8.83 -1.00 23.72
CA ASP A 493 -8.30 0.34 23.54
C ASP A 493 -6.84 0.34 23.06
N PHE A 494 -6.23 -0.83 22.89
CA PHE A 494 -4.86 -0.97 22.40
C PHE A 494 -4.79 -0.58 20.92
N VAL A 495 -3.94 0.40 20.60
CA VAL A 495 -3.76 0.90 19.23
C VAL A 495 -2.28 0.84 18.86
N LEU A 496 -1.99 0.22 17.72
CA LEU A 496 -0.67 0.31 17.09
C LEU A 496 -0.51 1.68 16.43
N ARG A 497 0.03 2.62 17.19
CA ARG A 497 0.16 4.01 16.73
C ARG A 497 1.30 4.18 15.73
N ARG A 498 2.43 3.52 15.98
CA ARG A 498 3.63 3.69 15.17
C ARG A 498 4.26 2.35 14.82
N LEU A 499 4.50 2.16 13.54
CA LEU A 499 5.33 1.08 13.03
C LEU A 499 6.78 1.58 12.95
N PRO A 500 7.77 0.73 13.26
CA PRO A 500 9.16 1.17 13.35
C PRO A 500 9.86 1.20 11.98
N ILE A 501 9.13 1.65 10.95
CA ILE A 501 9.61 1.82 9.60
C ILE A 501 9.45 3.30 9.28
N ILE A 502 10.56 4.02 9.23
CA ILE A 502 10.59 5.48 9.33
C ILE A 502 11.27 6.07 8.10
N ARG A 503 10.67 7.15 7.55
CA ARG A 503 11.28 7.88 6.45
C ARG A 503 12.42 8.75 6.95
N THR A 504 13.65 8.40 6.60
CA THR A 504 14.85 9.18 6.94
C THR A 504 16.02 8.85 6.03
N ASP A 505 16.99 9.75 5.94
CA ASP A 505 18.27 9.48 5.30
C ASP A 505 19.24 8.88 6.32
N SER A 506 19.54 7.60 6.12
CA SER A 506 20.44 6.81 6.95
C SER A 506 21.89 7.25 6.87
N LEU A 507 22.36 7.95 5.84
CA LEU A 507 23.73 8.45 5.73
C LEU A 507 23.87 9.89 6.22
N ARG A 508 22.76 10.58 6.41
CA ARG A 508 22.78 11.96 6.88
C ARG A 508 23.33 12.10 8.31
N GLN A 509 24.26 13.04 8.51
CA GLN A 509 24.92 13.33 9.78
C GLN A 509 24.48 14.71 10.32
N GLU A 510 23.30 14.77 10.93
CA GLU A 510 22.68 16.03 11.35
C GLU A 510 23.48 16.81 12.40
N GLY A 511 24.24 16.11 13.26
CA GLY A 511 25.11 16.73 14.25
C GLY A 511 26.26 17.53 13.63
N ILE A 512 26.77 17.10 12.48
CA ILE A 512 27.90 17.75 11.80
C ILE A 512 27.41 18.83 10.83
N GLU A 513 26.25 18.63 10.19
CA GLU A 513 25.59 19.65 9.36
C GLU A 513 25.29 20.95 10.12
N ASN A 514 25.05 20.85 11.44
CA ASN A 514 24.86 22.00 12.32
C ASN A 514 26.09 22.93 12.31
N GLU A 515 27.32 22.41 12.28
CA GLU A 515 28.53 23.24 12.23
C GLU A 515 28.67 24.03 10.92
N ALA A 516 28.19 23.48 9.80
CA ALA A 516 28.18 24.13 8.50
C ALA A 516 27.08 25.19 8.36
N LEU A 517 25.91 24.97 8.97
CA LEU A 517 24.80 25.94 9.04
C LEU A 517 25.18 27.16 9.90
N VAL A 518 25.86 26.96 11.03
CA VAL A 518 26.33 28.04 11.92
C VAL A 518 27.43 28.90 11.28
N LYS A 519 28.22 28.35 10.34
CA LYS A 519 29.30 29.06 9.63
C LYS A 519 28.85 29.84 8.38
N GLY A 520 27.54 29.93 8.11
CA GLY A 520 26.98 30.80 7.07
C GLY A 520 27.17 30.30 5.63
N SER A 521 27.58 29.06 5.41
CA SER A 521 27.64 28.46 4.08
C SER A 521 26.25 28.02 3.61
N GLN A 522 25.48 28.95 3.02
CA GLN A 522 24.30 28.64 2.20
C GLN A 522 24.71 28.03 0.85
N LYS A 523 25.34 26.86 0.84
CA LYS A 523 25.57 26.10 -0.40
C LYS A 523 25.17 24.64 -0.19
N GLY A 524 23.88 24.40 -0.35
CA GLY A 524 23.26 23.08 -0.36
C GLY A 524 21.80 23.19 0.06
N GLY A 525 20.87 22.98 -0.87
CA GLY A 525 19.43 23.01 -0.64
C GLY A 525 18.95 21.83 0.20
N ALA A 526 19.30 21.80 1.48
CA ALA A 526 18.84 20.77 2.40
C ALA A 526 17.38 21.04 2.79
N LEU A 527 16.48 20.13 2.38
CA LEU A 527 15.04 20.16 2.69
C LEU A 527 14.68 20.05 4.17
N PHE A 528 15.67 19.75 4.99
CA PHE A 528 15.58 19.66 6.44
C PHE A 528 16.92 20.11 7.01
N GLY A 529 16.99 20.59 8.24
CA GLY A 529 18.23 20.94 8.93
C GLY A 529 18.02 20.93 10.44
N LEU A 530 19.00 20.48 11.21
CA LEU A 530 18.92 20.49 12.67
C LEU A 530 19.95 21.43 13.28
N GLY A 531 19.47 22.24 14.22
CA GLY A 531 20.29 23.01 15.15
C GLY A 531 20.26 22.38 16.52
N PHE A 532 21.43 22.10 17.10
CA PHE A 532 21.56 21.68 18.48
C PHE A 532 21.98 22.88 19.32
N GLU A 533 21.09 23.34 20.20
CA GLU A 533 21.38 24.35 21.23
C GLU A 533 21.62 23.65 22.58
N SER A 534 22.08 24.35 23.62
CA SER A 534 22.48 23.70 24.88
C SER A 534 21.40 22.84 25.57
N ASN A 535 20.11 23.12 25.33
CA ASN A 535 18.98 22.44 25.97
C ASN A 535 17.92 21.89 24.99
N GLU A 536 17.92 22.37 23.74
CA GLU A 536 16.87 22.09 22.76
C GLU A 536 17.47 21.67 21.41
N ILE A 537 16.68 20.93 20.64
CA ILE A 537 16.92 20.59 19.24
C ILE A 537 15.94 21.40 18.40
N THR A 538 16.44 22.23 17.51
CA THR A 538 15.63 23.00 16.55
C THR A 538 15.68 22.29 15.20
N ALA A 539 14.53 21.78 14.75
CA ALA A 539 14.33 21.24 13.43
C ALA A 539 13.79 22.30 12.46
N GLN A 540 14.51 22.52 11.37
CA GLN A 540 14.08 23.35 10.23
C GLN A 540 13.63 22.42 9.10
N ILE A 541 12.42 22.59 8.59
CA ILE A 541 11.80 21.69 7.60
C ILE A 541 11.26 22.50 6.44
N GLU A 542 11.68 22.20 5.21
CA GLU A 542 11.09 22.73 3.99
C GLU A 542 9.85 21.88 3.65
N LEU A 543 8.66 22.43 3.87
CA LEU A 543 7.40 21.80 3.53
C LEU A 543 7.03 22.06 2.06
N PRO A 544 6.32 21.12 1.40
CA PRO A 544 5.90 21.23 0.01
C PRO A 544 4.69 22.15 -0.15
N ILE A 545 4.82 23.38 0.34
CA ILE A 545 3.79 24.42 0.30
C ILE A 545 4.32 25.56 -0.58
N ARG A 546 3.44 26.09 -1.44
CA ARG A 546 3.71 27.29 -2.23
C ARG A 546 3.29 28.53 -1.43
N ALA A 547 4.26 29.24 -0.87
CA ALA A 547 4.04 30.50 -0.17
C ALA A 547 4.65 31.67 -0.99
N GLY A 548 3.84 32.68 -1.33
CA GLY A 548 4.30 33.86 -2.08
C GLY A 548 4.88 33.56 -3.47
N GLY A 549 4.43 32.47 -4.12
CA GLY A 549 4.90 32.07 -5.46
C GLY A 549 6.19 31.25 -5.48
N LYS A 550 6.81 30.95 -4.32
CA LYS A 550 7.97 30.06 -4.21
C LYS A 550 7.57 28.74 -3.57
N LEU A 551 8.13 27.63 -4.09
CA LEU A 551 8.02 26.31 -3.49
C LEU A 551 8.98 26.22 -2.29
N GLY A 552 8.52 25.65 -1.18
CA GLY A 552 9.35 25.38 0.00
C GLY A 552 9.07 26.36 1.14
N HIS A 553 8.02 26.09 1.93
CA HIS A 553 7.72 26.85 3.15
C HIS A 553 8.53 26.28 4.31
N ILE A 554 9.35 27.12 4.95
CA ILE A 554 10.25 26.67 6.01
C ILE A 554 9.56 26.76 7.37
N VAL A 555 9.35 25.60 8.00
CA VAL A 555 8.89 25.48 9.37
C VAL A 555 10.08 25.29 10.32
N ARG A 556 10.02 25.93 11.48
CA ARG A 556 10.98 25.72 12.58
C ARG A 556 10.27 25.20 13.81
N LEU A 557 10.72 24.07 14.32
CA LEU A 557 10.17 23.42 15.49
C LEU A 557 11.27 23.10 16.46
N THR A 558 10.96 23.19 17.74
CA THR A 558 11.94 23.00 18.79
C THR A 558 11.47 21.90 19.72
N PHE A 559 12.37 21.01 20.11
CA PHE A 559 12.14 19.87 20.98
C PHE A 559 13.19 19.81 22.09
N PRO A 560 12.90 19.21 23.25
CA PRO A 560 13.93 19.08 24.28
C PRO A 560 14.99 18.05 23.88
N GLN A 561 16.22 18.25 24.33
CA GLN A 561 17.25 17.22 24.24
C GLN A 561 17.04 16.13 25.28
N VAL A 562 17.37 14.88 24.94
CA VAL A 562 17.29 13.74 25.87
C VAL A 562 18.11 13.97 27.13
N GLU A 563 19.30 14.56 27.01
CA GLU A 563 20.18 14.83 28.15
C GLU A 563 19.59 15.89 29.09
N GLU A 564 18.89 16.90 28.56
CA GLU A 564 18.17 17.86 29.40
C GLU A 564 16.96 17.21 30.08
N ALA A 565 16.20 16.38 29.37
CA ALA A 565 15.09 15.63 29.95
C ALA A 565 15.54 14.70 31.09
N LYS A 566 16.71 14.05 30.94
CA LYS A 566 17.36 13.26 32.01
C LYS A 566 17.79 14.14 33.19
N ARG A 567 18.48 15.26 32.94
CA ARG A 567 18.90 16.23 33.99
C ARG A 567 17.70 16.75 34.80
N GLN A 568 16.59 17.00 34.13
CA GLN A 568 15.34 17.44 34.75
C GLN A 568 14.56 16.28 35.40
N ASN A 569 15.08 15.05 35.44
CA ASN A 569 14.40 13.87 35.98
C ASN A 569 12.98 13.69 35.38
N VAL A 570 12.86 13.92 34.07
CA VAL A 570 11.65 13.66 33.29
C VAL A 570 11.65 12.21 32.81
N VAL A 571 12.83 11.70 32.43
CA VAL A 571 13.06 10.34 31.92
C VAL A 571 14.40 9.82 32.45
N ASP A 572 14.54 8.49 32.58
CA ASP A 572 15.81 7.87 33.01
C ASP A 572 16.71 7.44 31.86
N ASN A 573 16.12 7.13 30.71
CA ASN A 573 16.80 6.53 29.57
C ASN A 573 16.14 6.91 28.24
N GLU A 574 16.79 6.54 27.15
CA GLU A 574 16.35 6.85 25.78
C GLU A 574 15.03 6.18 25.43
N ARG A 575 14.70 5.03 26.03
CA ARG A 575 13.41 4.35 25.80
C ARG A 575 12.26 5.17 26.39
N GLU A 576 12.43 5.63 27.62
CA GLU A 576 11.45 6.53 28.25
C GLU A 576 11.32 7.84 27.48
N TRP A 577 12.43 8.37 26.97
CA TRP A 577 12.44 9.56 26.12
C TRP A 577 11.65 9.38 24.83
N LEU A 578 11.86 8.27 24.11
CA LEU A 578 11.09 7.95 22.90
C LEU A 578 9.59 7.93 23.16
N ARG A 579 9.16 7.30 24.26
CA ARG A 579 7.73 7.27 24.67
C ARG A 579 7.22 8.66 25.05
N ALA A 580 8.02 9.45 25.75
CA ALA A 580 7.69 10.83 26.10
C ALA A 580 7.50 11.70 24.85
N LEU A 581 8.37 11.57 23.84
CA LEU A 581 8.22 12.31 22.59
C LEU A 581 6.98 11.87 21.80
N GLN A 582 6.69 10.57 21.74
CA GLN A 582 5.45 10.08 21.13
C GLN A 582 4.21 10.68 21.79
N ALA A 583 4.24 10.95 23.10
CA ALA A 583 3.14 11.62 23.80
C ALA A 583 2.88 13.05 23.29
N VAL A 584 3.94 13.78 22.91
CA VAL A 584 3.84 15.13 22.33
C VAL A 584 3.07 15.07 21.01
N PHE A 585 3.49 14.20 20.09
CA PHE A 585 2.83 14.05 18.79
C PHE A 585 1.41 13.52 18.91
N TYR A 586 1.18 12.55 19.79
CA TYR A 586 -0.16 12.06 20.09
C TYR A 586 -1.10 13.18 20.54
N ALA A 587 -0.65 14.07 21.42
CA ALA A 587 -1.49 15.17 21.89
C ALA A 587 -1.84 16.16 20.76
N VAL A 588 -0.86 16.49 19.92
CA VAL A 588 -1.07 17.32 18.73
C VAL A 588 -2.05 16.66 17.76
N GLU A 589 -1.92 15.35 17.54
CA GLU A 589 -2.79 14.58 16.66
C GLU A 589 -4.24 14.60 17.16
N VAL A 590 -4.46 14.28 18.44
CA VAL A 590 -5.80 14.31 19.05
C VAL A 590 -6.43 15.69 18.93
N ARG A 591 -5.65 16.74 19.17
CA ARG A 591 -6.11 18.13 19.05
C ARG A 591 -6.41 18.53 17.61
N SER A 592 -5.58 18.09 16.67
CA SER A 592 -5.75 18.28 15.23
C SER A 592 -7.05 17.65 14.72
N GLN A 593 -7.35 16.42 15.15
CA GLN A 593 -8.59 15.74 14.79
C GLN A 593 -9.84 16.43 15.37
N ALA A 594 -9.75 16.99 16.59
CA ALA A 594 -10.84 17.76 17.16
C ALA A 594 -11.09 19.06 16.37
N PHE A 595 -10.02 19.73 15.94
CA PHE A 595 -10.09 20.92 15.10
C PHE A 595 -10.78 20.63 13.76
N ASP A 596 -10.39 19.56 13.07
CA ASP A 596 -10.96 19.19 11.77
C ASP A 596 -12.46 18.87 11.83
N ARG A 597 -12.96 18.45 13.00
CA ARG A 597 -14.38 18.17 13.24
C ARG A 597 -15.16 19.36 13.82
N GLY A 598 -14.54 20.52 13.98
CA GLY A 598 -15.15 21.67 14.67
C GLY A 598 -15.56 21.37 16.11
N GLN A 599 -14.87 20.43 16.77
CA GLN A 599 -15.11 20.04 18.16
C GLN A 599 -14.30 20.90 19.12
N THR A 600 -14.66 20.87 20.41
CA THR A 600 -13.86 21.50 21.46
C THR A 600 -12.46 20.91 21.47
N LEU A 601 -11.45 21.79 21.40
CA LEU A 601 -10.05 21.37 21.36
C LEU A 601 -9.62 20.86 22.75
N PRO A 602 -9.15 19.61 22.86
CA PRO A 602 -8.64 19.09 24.12
C PRO A 602 -7.32 19.79 24.49
N GLU A 603 -7.07 19.90 25.79
CA GLU A 603 -5.78 20.38 26.30
C GLU A 603 -4.69 19.35 26.02
N ASN A 604 -3.55 19.80 25.48
CA ASN A 604 -2.42 18.93 25.20
C ASN A 604 -1.92 18.20 26.45
N ALA A 605 -1.89 18.89 27.60
CA ALA A 605 -1.53 18.30 28.88
C ALA A 605 -2.39 17.07 29.25
N HIS A 606 -3.70 17.13 29.00
CA HIS A 606 -4.60 16.02 29.27
C HIS A 606 -4.29 14.81 28.39
N SER A 607 -4.07 15.03 27.10
CA SER A 607 -3.73 13.99 26.13
C SER A 607 -2.36 13.36 26.42
N ILE A 608 -1.35 14.17 26.74
CA ILE A 608 -0.01 13.70 27.15
C ILE A 608 -0.13 12.80 28.37
N ARG A 609 -0.77 13.29 29.44
CA ARG A 609 -0.94 12.52 30.68
C ARG A 609 -1.62 11.18 30.44
N THR A 610 -2.65 11.17 29.60
CA THR A 610 -3.40 9.96 29.23
C THR A 610 -2.51 8.96 28.49
N PHE A 611 -1.65 9.44 27.58
CA PHE A 611 -0.69 8.61 26.86
C PHE A 611 0.35 8.02 27.80
N LEU A 612 1.01 8.85 28.61
CA LEU A 612 2.10 8.43 29.49
C LEU A 612 1.63 7.38 30.52
N ALA A 613 0.41 7.55 31.05
CA ALA A 613 -0.19 6.58 31.98
C ALA A 613 -0.39 5.20 31.34
N ARG A 614 -0.69 5.13 30.04
CA ARG A 614 -0.84 3.87 29.29
C ARG A 614 0.50 3.24 28.91
N ALA A 615 1.52 4.08 28.68
CA ALA A 615 2.87 3.68 28.25
C ALA A 615 3.73 3.02 29.36
N LYS A 616 3.14 2.69 30.52
CA LYS A 616 3.79 2.12 31.71
C LYS A 616 5.07 2.88 32.13
N LEU A 617 5.10 4.19 31.94
CA LEU A 617 6.15 5.04 32.52
C LEU A 617 5.97 5.12 34.05
N PRO A 618 7.05 5.36 34.83
CA PRO A 618 6.94 5.40 36.28
C PRO A 618 5.92 6.44 36.76
N GLU A 619 4.83 5.98 37.40
CA GLU A 619 3.68 6.83 37.78
C GLU A 619 4.08 8.04 38.62
N GLY A 620 5.13 7.92 39.42
CA GLY A 620 5.65 8.99 40.29
C GLY A 620 6.13 10.25 39.55
N ARG A 621 6.28 10.22 38.22
CA ARG A 621 6.75 11.36 37.41
C ARG A 621 5.71 11.93 36.43
N LEU A 622 4.51 11.36 36.35
CA LEU A 622 3.49 11.71 35.34
C LEU A 622 3.19 13.21 35.27
N SER A 623 2.98 13.87 36.40
CA SER A 623 2.69 15.31 36.43
C SER A 623 3.84 16.14 35.90
N LYS A 624 5.07 15.83 36.33
CA LYS A 624 6.29 16.53 35.90
C LYS A 624 6.55 16.33 34.40
N GLN A 625 6.39 15.09 33.92
CA GLN A 625 6.52 14.77 32.50
C GLN A 625 5.48 15.53 31.67
N THR A 626 4.23 15.55 32.13
CA THR A 626 3.15 16.28 31.45
C THR A 626 3.45 17.77 31.37
N GLU A 627 3.83 18.39 32.49
CA GLU A 627 4.18 19.82 32.55
C GLU A 627 5.37 20.16 31.64
N TYR A 628 6.41 19.32 31.65
CA TYR A 628 7.60 19.51 30.84
C TYR A 628 7.33 19.40 29.33
N LEU A 629 6.50 18.44 28.90
CA LEU A 629 6.24 18.16 27.48
C LEU A 629 5.16 19.05 26.86
N SER A 630 4.23 19.58 27.66
CA SER A 630 3.08 20.37 27.16
C SER A 630 3.47 21.58 26.31
N PRO A 631 4.47 22.40 26.67
CA PRO A 631 4.89 23.55 25.85
C PRO A 631 5.35 23.15 24.45
N TYR A 632 5.97 21.99 24.31
CA TYR A 632 6.42 21.48 23.01
C TYR A 632 5.24 21.03 22.14
N ALA A 633 4.25 20.36 22.73
CA ALA A 633 3.02 20.03 22.03
C ALA A 633 2.24 21.28 21.60
N ASP A 634 2.23 22.34 22.43
CA ASP A 634 1.60 23.61 22.08
C ASP A 634 2.33 24.35 20.94
N LYS A 635 3.67 24.33 20.92
CA LYS A 635 4.48 24.88 19.81
C LYS A 635 4.18 24.14 18.50
N VAL A 636 4.23 22.80 18.50
CA VAL A 636 3.93 21.99 17.31
C VAL A 636 2.49 22.22 16.84
N TRP A 637 1.54 22.30 17.78
CA TRP A 637 0.15 22.60 17.46
C TRP A 637 -0.03 23.99 16.84
N ALA A 638 0.64 25.02 17.37
CA ALA A 638 0.56 26.38 16.83
C ALA A 638 1.01 26.43 15.36
N THR A 639 2.15 25.79 15.05
CA THR A 639 2.63 25.63 13.68
C THR A 639 1.62 24.88 12.81
N LEU A 640 1.11 23.73 13.28
CA LEU A 640 0.14 22.95 12.49
C LEU A 640 -1.15 23.74 12.22
N LYS A 641 -1.61 24.53 13.20
CA LYS A 641 -2.78 25.38 13.08
C LYS A 641 -2.56 26.49 12.05
N GLU A 642 -1.40 27.16 12.08
CA GLU A 642 -1.00 28.17 11.09
C GLU A 642 -1.00 27.57 9.68
N LEU A 643 -0.38 26.40 9.48
CA LEU A 643 -0.36 25.72 8.17
C LEU A 643 -1.78 25.37 7.68
N LYS A 644 -2.65 24.92 8.59
CA LYS A 644 -4.05 24.62 8.27
C LYS A 644 -4.84 25.87 7.87
N GLU A 645 -4.69 26.96 8.61
CA GLU A 645 -5.45 28.19 8.41
C GLU A 645 -4.93 29.01 7.21
N GLU A 646 -3.60 29.10 7.03
CA GLU A 646 -2.97 29.95 6.01
C GLU A 646 -2.70 29.22 4.69
N HIS A 647 -2.53 27.90 4.71
CA HIS A 647 -2.15 27.12 3.54
C HIS A 647 -3.13 25.99 3.20
N GLY A 648 -4.20 25.84 3.98
CA GLY A 648 -5.20 24.79 3.79
C GLY A 648 -4.63 23.38 4.03
N ASP A 649 -3.54 23.29 4.81
CA ASP A 649 -2.73 22.08 4.85
C ASP A 649 -2.27 21.70 6.26
N GLY A 650 -2.75 20.55 6.73
CA GLY A 650 -2.31 19.92 7.98
C GLY A 650 -1.74 18.51 7.78
N ARG A 651 -1.47 18.10 6.54
CA ARG A 651 -1.13 16.71 6.19
C ARG A 651 0.35 16.35 6.44
N PHE A 652 1.14 17.26 7.01
CA PHE A 652 2.57 17.03 7.28
C PHE A 652 2.92 16.58 8.69
N LEU A 653 1.95 16.42 9.59
CA LEU A 653 2.24 15.98 10.96
C LEU A 653 3.01 14.65 10.98
N LYS A 654 2.63 13.70 10.12
CA LYS A 654 3.36 12.43 9.93
C LYS A 654 4.80 12.66 9.48
N THR A 655 5.01 13.51 8.48
CA THR A 655 6.35 13.85 7.98
C THR A 655 7.24 14.41 9.08
N LEU A 656 6.71 15.34 9.89
CA LEU A 656 7.44 15.93 11.01
C LEU A 656 7.81 14.87 12.05
N GLU A 657 6.86 14.03 12.43
CA GLU A 657 7.08 12.99 13.42
C GLU A 657 8.10 11.96 12.93
N ASP A 658 8.00 11.49 11.68
CA ASP A 658 8.95 10.55 11.09
C ASP A 658 10.37 11.13 11.07
N LEU A 659 10.54 12.41 10.78
CA LEU A 659 11.85 13.08 10.81
C LEU A 659 12.44 13.12 12.23
N MET A 660 11.62 13.47 13.22
CA MET A 660 12.05 13.53 14.62
C MET A 660 12.35 12.14 15.21
N LEU A 661 11.52 11.15 14.90
CA LEU A 661 11.78 9.77 15.27
C LEU A 661 13.03 9.25 14.58
N GLY A 662 13.19 9.52 13.28
CA GLY A 662 14.37 9.14 12.50
C GLY A 662 15.66 9.70 13.12
N LEU A 663 15.65 10.96 13.57
CA LEU A 663 16.76 11.54 14.33
C LEU A 663 17.08 10.73 15.59
N ILE A 664 16.08 10.47 16.42
CA ILE A 664 16.31 9.84 17.73
C ILE A 664 16.77 8.40 17.56
N LEU A 665 16.08 7.65 16.71
CA LEU A 665 16.39 6.25 16.42
C LEU A 665 17.78 6.12 15.79
N LYS A 666 18.23 7.10 15.00
CA LYS A 666 19.54 7.05 14.35
C LYS A 666 20.71 7.44 15.25
N HIS A 667 20.52 8.36 16.20
CA HIS A 667 21.62 8.94 16.99
C HIS A 667 21.65 8.53 18.46
N TYR A 668 20.52 8.11 19.03
CA TYR A 668 20.41 7.83 20.46
C TYR A 668 20.05 6.39 20.78
N LEU A 669 19.48 5.64 19.84
CA LEU A 669 19.17 4.22 20.05
C LEU A 669 20.36 3.33 19.65
N LYS A 670 20.69 2.36 20.51
CA LYS A 670 21.71 1.34 20.23
C LYS A 670 21.08 0.10 19.59
N TYR A 671 21.80 -0.50 18.65
CA TYR A 671 21.39 -1.70 17.92
C TYR A 671 22.39 -2.83 18.13
N ASP A 672 21.88 -4.04 18.33
CA ASP A 672 22.69 -5.25 18.45
C ASP A 672 23.06 -5.80 17.06
N TYR A 673 22.18 -5.60 16.08
CA TYR A 673 22.35 -6.03 14.69
C TYR A 673 22.07 -4.87 13.73
N VAL A 674 22.91 -4.71 12.71
CA VAL A 674 22.64 -3.82 11.57
C VAL A 674 22.78 -4.67 10.30
N VAL A 675 21.68 -4.89 9.60
CA VAL A 675 21.61 -5.74 8.41
C VAL A 675 20.86 -5.02 7.30
N GLY A 676 21.13 -5.33 6.04
CA GLY A 676 20.38 -4.75 4.93
C GLY A 676 21.10 -4.95 3.61
N ASN A 677 20.44 -4.53 2.54
CA ASN A 677 21.02 -4.48 1.21
C ASN A 677 21.19 -3.00 0.80
N PRO A 678 22.31 -2.35 1.19
CA PRO A 678 22.52 -0.95 0.85
C PRO A 678 22.59 -0.73 -0.67
N PRO A 679 22.28 0.47 -1.16
CA PRO A 679 22.21 0.75 -2.59
C PRO A 679 23.57 0.62 -3.29
N TYR A 680 23.59 -0.10 -4.43
CA TYR A 680 24.74 -0.21 -5.33
C TYR A 680 24.67 0.86 -6.42
N VAL A 681 24.82 2.12 -6.01
CA VAL A 681 24.85 3.25 -6.93
C VAL A 681 26.27 3.79 -7.00
N ARG A 682 26.73 3.98 -8.23
CA ARG A 682 28.04 4.54 -8.54
C ARG A 682 28.04 6.02 -8.20
N ILE A 683 29.07 6.52 -7.53
CA ILE A 683 29.14 7.94 -7.14
C ILE A 683 29.09 8.91 -8.33
N GLN A 684 29.44 8.45 -9.54
CA GLN A 684 29.35 9.24 -10.78
C GLN A 684 27.91 9.51 -11.23
N GLU A 685 26.95 8.69 -10.78
CA GLU A 685 25.52 8.84 -11.07
C GLU A 685 24.82 9.80 -10.10
N LEU A 686 25.54 10.30 -9.09
CA LEU A 686 24.99 11.19 -8.08
C LEU A 686 25.36 12.65 -8.32
N PRO A 687 24.50 13.59 -7.87
CA PRO A 687 24.80 15.01 -7.85
C PRO A 687 26.14 15.30 -7.15
N GLU A 688 26.91 16.24 -7.70
CA GLU A 688 28.23 16.58 -7.18
C GLU A 688 28.16 17.09 -5.72
N GLU A 689 27.08 17.77 -5.35
CA GLU A 689 26.89 18.24 -3.97
C GLU A 689 26.81 17.09 -2.97
N LEU A 690 26.14 15.99 -3.32
CA LEU A 690 26.00 14.83 -2.46
C LEU A 690 27.33 14.07 -2.32
N ARG A 691 28.12 14.01 -3.40
CA ARG A 691 29.47 13.44 -3.38
C ARG A 691 30.38 14.19 -2.43
N ARG A 692 30.45 15.52 -2.56
CA ARG A 692 31.28 16.37 -1.69
C ARG A 692 30.85 16.25 -0.24
N TYR A 693 29.53 16.22 0.01
CA TYR A 693 29.00 15.99 1.35
C TYR A 693 29.56 14.70 1.95
N TRP A 694 29.51 13.56 1.26
CA TRP A 694 30.05 12.33 1.85
C TRP A 694 31.57 12.31 1.98
N GLU A 695 32.32 12.89 1.03
CA GLU A 695 33.77 13.04 1.13
C GLU A 695 34.20 13.90 2.34
N ASP A 696 33.38 14.89 2.72
CA ASP A 696 33.64 15.75 3.89
C ASP A 696 33.34 15.06 5.23
N TYR A 697 32.41 14.09 5.26
CA TYR A 697 31.87 13.52 6.51
C TYR A 697 32.19 12.05 6.77
N TYR A 698 32.64 11.31 5.76
CA TYR A 698 32.98 9.89 5.86
C TYR A 698 34.42 9.66 5.41
N VAL A 699 35.18 8.91 6.20
CA VAL A 699 36.62 8.72 6.02
C VAL A 699 36.92 7.72 4.90
N TRP A 700 36.05 6.73 4.68
CA TRP A 700 36.28 5.67 3.71
C TRP A 700 35.88 6.06 2.29
N VAL A 701 35.41 7.30 2.14
CA VAL A 701 34.83 7.84 0.94
C VAL A 701 35.90 8.63 0.18
N ALA A 702 36.70 7.90 -0.62
CA ALA A 702 37.78 8.49 -1.41
C ALA A 702 37.82 7.91 -2.84
N GLY A 703 38.00 8.77 -3.84
CA GLY A 703 38.12 8.36 -5.24
C GLY A 703 36.81 7.80 -5.81
N ASN A 704 36.87 6.66 -6.48
CA ASN A 704 35.70 5.99 -7.04
C ASN A 704 35.17 4.95 -6.06
N PHE A 705 33.98 5.19 -5.50
CA PHE A 705 33.29 4.28 -4.58
C PHE A 705 31.80 4.15 -4.94
N ASP A 706 31.13 3.19 -4.33
CA ASP A 706 29.67 3.01 -4.39
C ASP A 706 29.03 3.45 -3.06
N ILE A 707 27.77 3.86 -3.07
CA ILE A 707 27.06 4.35 -1.87
C ILE A 707 27.10 3.35 -0.71
N TYR A 708 27.20 2.04 -0.96
CA TYR A 708 27.27 1.07 0.14
C TYR A 708 28.49 1.28 1.07
N ILE A 709 29.57 1.93 0.61
CA ILE A 709 30.77 2.18 1.43
C ILE A 709 30.47 3.06 2.65
N PRO A 710 29.91 4.28 2.52
CA PRO A 710 29.52 5.08 3.69
C PRO A 710 28.46 4.39 4.57
N PHE A 711 27.61 3.50 4.04
CA PHE A 711 26.71 2.69 4.85
C PHE A 711 27.47 1.72 5.77
N ILE A 712 28.48 1.02 5.25
CA ILE A 712 29.32 0.12 6.04
C ILE A 712 30.12 0.91 7.08
N GLU A 713 30.71 2.04 6.70
CA GLU A 713 31.45 2.89 7.64
C GLU A 713 30.54 3.34 8.78
N ARG A 714 29.34 3.83 8.47
CA ARG A 714 28.36 4.24 9.48
C ARG A 714 27.98 3.08 10.40
N ALA A 715 27.65 1.92 9.84
CA ALA A 715 27.28 0.75 10.62
C ALA A 715 28.37 0.36 11.62
N LEU A 716 29.64 0.43 11.20
CA LEU A 716 30.79 0.15 12.07
C LEU A 716 31.01 1.25 13.13
N LEU A 717 30.85 2.52 12.79
CA LEU A 717 30.95 3.62 13.76
C LEU A 717 29.91 3.48 14.87
N GLU A 718 28.66 3.13 14.53
CA GLU A 718 27.60 2.89 15.53
C GLU A 718 27.85 1.61 16.35
N ALA A 719 28.38 0.55 15.73
CA ALA A 719 28.79 -0.67 16.45
C ALA A 719 29.96 -0.40 17.43
N ILE A 720 30.97 0.37 17.01
CA ILE A 720 32.15 0.69 17.82
C ILE A 720 31.81 1.60 19.00
N ARG A 721 30.91 2.58 18.84
CA ARG A 721 30.38 3.38 19.97
C ARG A 721 29.81 2.51 21.09
N THR A 722 29.26 1.35 20.73
CA THR A 722 28.68 0.40 21.69
C THR A 722 29.75 -0.36 22.47
N ALA A 723 30.91 -0.66 21.86
CA ALA A 723 32.00 -1.40 22.51
C ALA A 723 32.77 -0.58 23.55
N PHE A 724 33.01 0.71 23.29
CA PHE A 724 33.84 1.55 24.17
C PHE A 724 33.11 2.19 25.36
N GLN A 725 31.77 2.11 25.41
CA GLN A 725 30.98 2.55 26.58
C GLN A 725 30.72 1.43 27.60
N ASN A 726 30.99 0.17 27.24
CA ASN A 726 30.88 -0.99 28.13
C ASN A 726 32.23 -1.36 28.78
N SER A 727 33.26 -0.55 28.57
CA SER A 727 34.61 -0.71 29.11
C SER A 727 34.92 0.38 30.14
N ASP A 728 34.05 0.51 31.15
CA ASP A 728 34.34 1.20 32.42
C ASP A 728 34.63 0.17 33.52
#